data_AF-A0A7Y9FHH0-F1
#
_entry.id   AF-A0A7Y9FHH0-F1
#
_cell.length_a   1.000
_cell.length_b   1.000
_cell.length_c   1.000
_cell.angle_alpha   90.00
_cell.angle_beta   90.00
_cell.angle_gamma   90.00
#
_symmetry.space_group_name_H-M   'P 1'
#
loop_
_entity.id
_entity.type
_entity.pdbx_description
1 polymer ?
#
loop_
_entity_poly.entity_id
_entity_poly.type
_entity_poly.pdbx_seq_one_letter_code
_entity_poly.pdbx_strand_id
1 'polypeptide(L)'
;MPDYRQDNPFEVTKAVDFTDREIRTTFVDLPTAEGGFGSIVDPRSPMPHFITGGKGGGRTHLMRHLSYALQTLDISAKVAKVRGDGYIGVYFRCSGLNASRFSGKRQSSTVWSSIFAYYMDLWLLRLIVEDLIDLAESSEDPWTAETQRHFQQAVQEAFDGGLPPATREGLRGLVDQVSREIRTLDRAVNNAALRPSLDIDIKAAPGAALFEIVRLVVRDLLPGIRITFLIDELENLRADQQRYVNTLVREKVEDCTFIIGSRAEGLRTFETLSAGEVNKAGSEYDITTLEDVYSSNRKAFRRFCTDVVVARMREVQPMAVEASLKRLFPANDADPDALTGAESRLRPHLVNLRSSLKPVIRSDVRIDEILDYLAVAEDPLEEKLRILRFYQRWSSGTAPTPAVARAVRDEFLEKDDLESARVIRDFWKGHRSDMLAQLYVESGQKVPYAGFDQFLEMAGYLPRSLLVILKSTIRWAQFLGESPLMSGNPISVRAQTEGVRDAAEWFLKDSARSDTVGMASAVAIRRLGGYLRRMRYSDKPVEVDCAAFSTDRRGLSVQALDVLDDCVSTGLLLEIPRGQIDRNSGAFHHKYQLNPMLAPHFDLPTSRRGVAKIAARELNAIFDPDVDDEGFDRLIRERIATLNAPFVATMEGQDVLFD
;
A
#
# COMPACT_ATOMS: atom_id res chain seq x y z
N MET A 1 42.32 -4.55 3.98
CA MET A 1 41.35 -4.48 2.87
C MET A 1 40.27 -3.50 3.29
N PRO A 2 39.95 -2.46 2.51
CA PRO A 2 38.84 -1.57 2.85
C PRO A 2 37.53 -2.33 2.64
N ASP A 3 36.69 -2.32 3.68
CA ASP A 3 35.35 -2.91 3.72
C ASP A 3 34.40 -2.10 2.82
N TYR A 4 34.36 -2.40 1.52
CA TYR A 4 33.44 -1.76 0.57
C TYR A 4 32.05 -2.42 0.64
N ARG A 5 31.41 -2.40 1.81
CA ARG A 5 29.95 -2.45 1.86
C ARG A 5 29.46 -1.04 1.52
N GLN A 6 29.17 -0.78 0.24
CA GLN A 6 28.42 0.42 -0.11
C GLN A 6 27.06 0.34 0.58
N ASP A 7 26.72 1.39 1.34
CA ASP A 7 25.46 1.48 2.04
C ASP A 7 24.29 1.40 1.06
N ASN A 8 23.29 0.59 1.41
CA ASN A 8 22.12 0.36 0.57
C ASN A 8 21.26 1.65 0.51
N PRO A 9 21.06 2.28 -0.66
CA PRO A 9 20.31 3.55 -0.77
C PRO A 9 18.80 3.39 -0.48
N PHE A 10 18.32 2.17 -0.30
CA PHE A 10 16.93 1.86 0.05
C PHE A 10 16.75 1.44 1.51
N GLU A 11 17.78 1.58 2.34
CA GLU A 11 17.75 1.17 3.74
C GLU A 11 16.68 1.93 4.55
N VAL A 12 16.56 3.24 4.31
CA VAL A 12 15.51 4.10 4.88
C VAL A 12 14.25 4.07 4.00
N THR A 13 13.16 3.51 4.52
CA THR A 13 11.89 3.35 3.77
C THR A 13 10.75 4.22 4.28
N LYS A 14 10.98 4.97 5.36
CA LYS A 14 9.96 5.86 5.95
C LYS A 14 10.43 7.30 5.86
N ALA A 15 9.53 8.18 5.42
CA ALA A 15 9.82 9.60 5.31
C ALA A 15 10.15 10.26 6.65
N VAL A 16 9.68 9.71 7.78
CA VAL A 16 9.94 10.26 9.13
C VAL A 16 11.38 10.10 9.59
N ASP A 17 12.12 9.18 8.98
CA ASP A 17 13.51 8.88 9.32
C ASP A 17 14.49 9.70 8.45
N PHE A 18 13.98 10.49 7.48
CA PHE A 18 14.79 11.38 6.67
C PHE A 18 15.01 12.75 7.33
N THR A 19 16.16 13.34 7.08
CA THR A 19 16.41 14.77 7.28
C THR A 19 15.69 15.60 6.22
N ASP A 20 15.51 16.90 6.47
CA ASP A 20 14.87 17.81 5.49
C ASP A 20 15.66 17.88 4.17
N ARG A 21 16.99 17.79 4.25
CA ARG A 21 17.87 17.74 3.08
C ARG A 21 17.64 16.49 2.25
N GLU A 22 17.53 15.32 2.88
CA GLU A 22 17.23 14.06 2.18
C GLU A 22 15.83 14.06 1.57
N ILE A 23 14.82 14.60 2.27
CA ILE A 23 13.48 14.75 1.67
C ILE A 23 13.59 15.61 0.41
N ARG A 24 14.28 16.76 0.46
CA ARG A 24 14.40 17.66 -0.70
C ARG A 24 15.19 17.03 -1.86
N THR A 25 16.27 16.30 -1.59
CA THR A 25 17.08 15.65 -2.65
C THR A 25 16.37 14.46 -3.29
N THR A 26 15.55 13.74 -2.51
CA THR A 26 14.84 12.55 -2.97
C THR A 26 13.37 12.79 -3.32
N PHE A 27 12.88 14.03 -3.19
CA PHE A 27 11.53 14.40 -3.59
C PHE A 27 11.40 14.25 -5.11
N VAL A 28 10.38 13.53 -5.52
CA VAL A 28 10.00 13.36 -6.92
C VAL A 28 8.55 13.76 -7.01
N ASP A 29 8.23 14.62 -7.98
CA ASP A 29 6.85 15.01 -8.22
C ASP A 29 6.13 13.95 -9.08
N LEU A 30 4.81 13.89 -8.97
CA LEU A 30 4.01 12.98 -9.79
C LEU A 30 3.97 13.51 -11.23
N PRO A 31 4.33 12.73 -12.27
CA PRO A 31 4.36 13.22 -13.64
C PRO A 31 2.96 13.19 -14.26
N THR A 32 2.07 14.09 -13.82
CA THR A 32 0.73 14.28 -14.41
C THR A 32 0.72 15.49 -15.34
N ALA A 33 -0.17 15.47 -16.34
CA ALA A 33 -0.39 16.62 -17.22
C ALA A 33 -1.01 17.83 -16.50
N GLU A 34 -1.57 17.61 -15.30
CA GLU A 34 -2.33 18.59 -14.53
C GLU A 34 -1.48 19.37 -13.51
N GLY A 35 -0.17 19.09 -13.40
CA GLY A 35 0.73 19.84 -12.50
C GLY A 35 1.19 19.09 -11.24
N GLY A 36 1.25 17.76 -11.31
CA GLY A 36 1.84 16.89 -10.27
C GLY A 36 1.07 16.87 -8.96
N PHE A 37 1.77 16.76 -7.82
CA PHE A 37 1.13 16.79 -6.51
C PHE A 37 0.48 18.13 -6.21
N GLY A 38 0.93 19.23 -6.85
CA GLY A 38 0.30 20.54 -6.74
C GLY A 38 -1.12 20.60 -7.31
N SER A 39 -1.50 19.68 -8.21
CA SER A 39 -2.88 19.55 -8.70
C SER A 39 -3.76 18.69 -7.80
N ILE A 40 -3.14 17.93 -6.89
CA ILE A 40 -3.83 17.05 -5.93
C ILE A 40 -4.13 17.83 -4.65
N VAL A 41 -3.14 18.56 -4.14
CA VAL A 41 -3.27 19.39 -2.93
C VAL A 41 -2.57 20.73 -3.13
N ASP A 42 -3.35 21.80 -3.08
CA ASP A 42 -2.83 23.16 -3.11
C ASP A 42 -2.84 23.76 -1.68
N PRO A 43 -1.68 24.00 -1.06
CA PRO A 43 -1.62 24.65 0.26
C PRO A 43 -2.16 26.08 0.25
N ARG A 44 -2.33 26.70 -0.92
CA ARG A 44 -2.97 28.00 -1.08
C ARG A 44 -4.46 27.88 -1.33
N SER A 45 -5.07 26.70 -1.30
CA SER A 45 -6.53 26.57 -1.38
C SER A 45 -7.18 27.01 -0.07
N PRO A 46 -8.30 27.77 -0.09
CA PRO A 46 -9.05 28.02 1.12
C PRO A 46 -9.83 26.78 1.56
N MET A 47 -10.00 25.77 0.70
CA MET A 47 -10.67 24.51 1.06
C MET A 47 -9.69 23.60 1.82
N PRO A 48 -10.03 23.14 3.03
CA PRO A 48 -9.24 22.14 3.75
C PRO A 48 -9.22 20.81 2.99
N HIS A 49 -8.12 20.07 3.07
CA HIS A 49 -7.92 18.86 2.28
C HIS A 49 -7.43 17.69 3.13
N PHE A 50 -8.15 16.57 3.09
CA PHE A 50 -7.71 15.30 3.68
C PHE A 50 -6.97 14.46 2.65
N ILE A 51 -5.72 14.11 2.93
CA ILE A 51 -4.94 13.18 2.12
C ILE A 51 -4.96 11.81 2.79
N THR A 52 -5.65 10.85 2.16
CA THR A 52 -5.82 9.48 2.65
C THR A 52 -4.99 8.46 1.89
N GLY A 53 -4.90 7.26 2.45
CA GLY A 53 -4.21 6.13 1.80
C GLY A 53 -3.64 5.07 2.75
N GLY A 54 -2.89 4.14 2.19
CA GLY A 54 -2.12 3.13 2.91
C GLY A 54 -0.82 3.67 3.49
N LYS A 55 -0.20 2.87 4.36
CA LYS A 55 1.08 3.22 5.00
C LYS A 55 2.20 3.20 3.95
N GLY A 56 2.82 4.36 3.72
CA GLY A 56 3.90 4.49 2.73
C GLY A 56 3.43 4.88 1.33
N GLY A 57 2.20 5.40 1.19
CA GLY A 57 1.68 6.01 -0.05
C GLY A 57 2.33 7.35 -0.42
N GLY A 58 3.15 7.96 0.45
CA GLY A 58 3.88 9.21 0.17
C GLY A 58 3.38 10.45 0.90
N ARG A 59 2.28 10.36 1.66
CA ARG A 59 1.66 11.51 2.39
C ARG A 59 2.65 12.33 3.21
N THR A 60 3.36 11.69 4.14
CA THR A 60 4.35 12.38 5.00
C THR A 60 5.45 13.04 4.18
N HIS A 61 5.89 12.41 3.09
CA HIS A 61 6.93 12.95 2.22
C HIS A 61 6.42 14.21 1.50
N LEU A 62 5.18 14.19 1.02
CA LEU A 62 4.48 15.35 0.44
C LEU A 62 4.27 16.47 1.46
N MET A 63 3.74 16.15 2.65
CA MET A 63 3.49 17.17 3.68
C MET A 63 4.78 17.81 4.19
N ARG A 64 5.86 17.03 4.34
CA ARG A 64 7.18 17.62 4.65
C ARG A 64 7.69 18.49 3.51
N HIS A 65 7.50 18.11 2.25
CA HIS A 65 7.87 18.94 1.11
C HIS A 65 7.13 20.28 1.09
N LEU A 66 5.85 20.30 1.47
CA LEU A 66 5.04 21.51 1.59
C LEU A 66 5.34 22.32 2.87
N SER A 67 6.16 21.82 3.79
CA SER A 67 6.42 22.50 5.06
C SER A 67 7.39 23.67 4.93
N TYR A 68 7.25 24.66 5.82
CA TYR A 68 8.12 25.83 5.93
C TYR A 68 9.62 25.46 5.93
N ALA A 69 9.98 24.43 6.69
CA ALA A 69 11.34 23.93 6.80
C ALA A 69 11.94 23.58 5.43
N LEU A 70 11.16 23.02 4.51
CA LEU A 70 11.62 22.69 3.16
C LEU A 70 11.41 23.83 2.16
N GLN A 71 10.37 24.66 2.33
CA GLN A 71 10.17 25.87 1.52
C GLN A 71 11.41 26.79 1.58
N THR A 72 12.05 26.86 2.75
CA THR A 72 13.15 27.79 3.02
C THR A 72 14.54 27.14 3.12
N LEU A 73 14.64 25.82 2.90
CA LEU A 73 15.90 25.09 3.04
C LEU A 73 16.95 25.58 2.02
N ASP A 74 18.11 26.01 2.53
CA ASP A 74 19.20 26.66 1.78
C ASP A 74 18.78 27.91 0.98
N ILE A 75 17.74 28.62 1.43
CA ILE A 75 17.30 29.89 0.86
C ILE A 75 17.71 31.03 1.78
N SER A 76 18.44 32.02 1.25
CA SER A 76 18.85 33.21 2.02
C SER A 76 17.70 34.22 2.17
N ALA A 77 17.00 34.54 1.07
CA ALA A 77 15.87 35.47 1.05
C ALA A 77 14.54 34.75 1.37
N LYS A 78 14.43 34.22 2.60
CA LYS A 78 13.31 33.37 3.02
C LYS A 78 11.95 34.05 2.92
N VAL A 79 11.88 35.34 3.27
CA VAL A 79 10.64 36.13 3.21
C VAL A 79 10.14 36.26 1.78
N ALA A 80 11.02 36.61 0.83
CA ALA A 80 10.67 36.69 -0.58
C ALA A 80 10.20 35.33 -1.12
N LYS A 81 10.83 34.24 -0.69
CA LYS A 81 10.43 32.87 -1.05
C LYS A 81 9.03 32.52 -0.53
N VAL A 82 8.74 32.73 0.75
CA VAL A 82 7.40 32.53 1.32
C VAL A 82 6.36 33.38 0.60
N ARG A 83 6.68 34.64 0.28
CA ARG A 83 5.80 35.52 -0.50
C ARG A 83 5.54 35.02 -1.92
N GLY A 84 6.56 34.47 -2.58
CA GLY A 84 6.43 33.86 -3.90
C GLY A 84 5.59 32.58 -3.88
N ASP A 85 5.72 31.79 -2.82
CA ASP A 85 4.90 30.58 -2.63
C ASP A 85 3.45 30.91 -2.26
N GLY A 86 3.23 32.03 -1.57
CA GLY A 86 1.90 32.50 -1.16
C GLY A 86 1.35 31.83 0.10
N TYR A 87 2.15 31.01 0.79
CA TYR A 87 1.75 30.32 2.02
C TYR A 87 2.95 29.97 2.92
N ILE A 88 2.67 29.72 4.20
CA ILE A 88 3.58 29.06 5.15
C ILE A 88 3.00 27.71 5.54
N GLY A 89 3.75 26.63 5.30
CA GLY A 89 3.35 25.27 5.68
C GLY A 89 3.79 24.90 7.10
N VAL A 90 2.89 25.05 8.08
CA VAL A 90 3.16 24.73 9.48
C VAL A 90 2.97 23.23 9.71
N TYR A 91 4.06 22.48 9.82
CA TYR A 91 4.02 21.01 9.92
C TYR A 91 3.87 20.51 11.36
N PHE A 92 2.82 19.73 11.59
CA PHE A 92 2.54 19.08 12.87
C PHE A 92 2.29 17.59 12.67
N ARG A 93 3.06 16.75 13.35
CA ARG A 93 2.87 15.30 13.34
C ARG A 93 2.20 14.84 14.61
N CYS A 94 1.03 14.21 14.48
CA CYS A 94 0.35 13.59 15.61
C CYS A 94 1.14 12.38 16.13
N SER A 95 1.37 12.29 17.44
CA SER A 95 2.07 11.17 18.08
C SER A 95 1.19 10.43 19.08
N GLY A 96 1.15 9.10 19.01
CA GLY A 96 0.37 8.26 19.94
C GLY A 96 0.77 8.40 21.41
N LEU A 97 2.04 8.72 21.71
CA LEU A 97 2.53 8.99 23.07
C LEU A 97 1.96 10.30 23.64
N ASN A 98 1.66 11.26 22.78
CA ASN A 98 1.04 12.53 23.18
C ASN A 98 -0.49 12.40 23.21
N ALA A 99 -1.11 11.66 22.31
CA ALA A 99 -2.56 11.49 22.29
C ALA A 99 -3.09 10.70 23.50
N SER A 100 -2.40 9.63 23.88
CA SER A 100 -2.86 8.70 24.94
C SER A 100 -2.94 9.32 26.35
N ARG A 101 -2.13 10.34 26.66
CA ARG A 101 -2.09 10.95 28.01
C ARG A 101 -3.35 11.73 28.39
N PHE A 102 -4.17 12.13 27.42
CA PHE A 102 -5.40 12.89 27.65
C PHE A 102 -6.61 11.96 27.80
N SER A 103 -6.53 10.98 28.71
CA SER A 103 -7.64 10.06 28.96
C SER A 103 -7.55 9.44 30.36
N GLY A 104 -8.69 8.96 30.87
CA GLY A 104 -8.76 8.26 32.16
C GLY A 104 -8.34 9.13 33.35
N LYS A 105 -7.49 8.58 34.23
CA LYS A 105 -6.92 9.26 35.41
C LYS A 105 -7.98 9.97 36.28
N ARG A 106 -9.15 9.33 36.44
CA ARG A 106 -10.30 9.82 37.25
C ARG A 106 -10.91 11.14 36.77
N GLN A 107 -10.68 11.53 35.52
CA GLN A 107 -11.30 12.71 34.90
C GLN A 107 -12.27 12.29 33.80
N SER A 108 -13.26 13.13 33.53
CA SER A 108 -14.24 12.87 32.47
C SER A 108 -13.62 13.06 31.08
N SER A 109 -14.23 12.45 30.05
CA SER A 109 -13.84 12.67 28.65
C SER A 109 -13.95 14.14 28.26
N THR A 110 -14.99 14.84 28.72
CA THR A 110 -15.19 16.28 28.47
C THR A 110 -14.00 17.12 28.96
N VAL A 111 -13.53 16.88 30.20
CA VAL A 111 -12.36 17.58 30.75
C VAL A 111 -11.12 17.32 29.88
N TRP A 112 -10.91 16.06 29.48
CA TRP A 112 -9.78 15.72 28.61
C TRP A 112 -9.87 16.34 27.22
N SER A 113 -11.06 16.40 26.62
CA SER A 113 -11.27 17.07 25.34
C SER A 113 -10.93 18.55 25.42
N SER A 114 -11.35 19.25 26.48
CA SER A 114 -11.02 20.67 26.68
C SER A 114 -9.52 20.90 26.87
N ILE A 115 -8.85 20.07 27.67
CA ILE A 115 -7.41 20.19 27.89
C ILE A 115 -6.62 19.85 26.64
N PHE A 116 -7.04 18.82 25.90
CA PHE A 116 -6.40 18.45 24.64
C PHE A 116 -6.53 19.57 23.60
N ALA A 117 -7.71 20.19 23.48
CA ALA A 117 -7.93 21.32 22.58
C ALA A 117 -7.00 22.49 22.91
N TYR A 118 -6.96 22.91 24.18
CA TYR A 118 -6.08 23.99 24.63
C TYR A 118 -4.60 23.66 24.43
N TYR A 119 -4.20 22.43 24.72
CA TYR A 119 -2.83 21.96 24.51
C TYR A 119 -2.42 21.96 23.03
N MET A 120 -3.33 21.54 22.14
CA MET A 120 -3.09 21.54 20.70
C MET A 120 -2.96 22.97 20.16
N ASP A 121 -3.77 23.92 20.63
CA ASP A 121 -3.65 25.34 20.27
C ASP A 121 -2.28 25.91 20.63
N LEU A 122 -1.84 25.68 21.86
CA LEU A 122 -0.51 26.13 22.31
C LEU A 122 0.62 25.49 21.48
N TRP A 123 0.45 24.23 21.06
CA TRP A 123 1.45 23.56 20.25
C TRP A 123 1.52 24.12 18.83
N LEU A 124 0.38 24.29 18.17
CA LEU A 124 0.31 24.88 16.82
C LEU A 124 0.80 26.33 16.83
N LEU A 125 0.45 27.09 17.86
CA LEU A 125 0.98 28.43 18.11
C LEU A 125 2.50 28.40 18.17
N ARG A 126 3.07 27.54 19.02
CA ARG A 126 4.53 27.44 19.17
C ARG A 126 5.21 27.17 17.82
N LEU A 127 4.66 26.26 17.01
CA LEU A 127 5.21 25.94 15.70
C LEU A 127 5.21 27.16 14.76
N ILE A 128 4.09 27.88 14.68
CA ILE A 128 4.01 29.11 13.87
C ILE A 128 5.08 30.12 14.32
N VAL A 129 5.19 30.37 15.63
CA VAL A 129 6.14 31.37 16.14
C VAL A 129 7.59 30.93 15.94
N GLU A 130 7.89 29.63 15.97
CA GLU A 130 9.21 29.09 15.62
C GLU A 130 9.56 29.35 14.15
N ASP A 131 8.62 29.15 13.23
CA ASP A 131 8.79 29.48 11.80
C ASP A 131 9.00 31.00 11.61
N LEU A 132 8.25 31.82 12.35
CA LEU A 132 8.43 33.28 12.32
C LEU A 132 9.80 33.72 12.87
N ILE A 133 10.32 33.10 13.93
CA ILE A 133 11.67 33.42 14.44
C ILE A 133 12.71 33.17 13.34
N ASP A 134 12.62 32.04 12.64
CA ASP A 134 13.55 31.72 11.57
C ASP A 134 13.45 32.71 10.38
N LEU A 135 12.25 33.23 10.08
CA LEU A 135 12.07 34.32 9.12
C LEU A 135 12.69 35.63 9.59
N ALA A 136 12.48 35.99 10.86
CA ALA A 136 13.03 37.21 11.47
C ALA A 136 14.56 37.20 11.47
N GLU A 137 15.18 36.04 11.69
CA GLU A 137 16.62 35.86 11.76
C GLU A 137 17.30 35.67 10.40
N SER A 138 16.53 35.70 9.31
CA SER A 138 17.08 35.70 7.96
C SER A 138 17.86 36.99 7.67
N SER A 139 18.74 36.96 6.66
CA SER A 139 19.68 38.06 6.37
C SER A 139 19.03 39.41 6.00
N GLU A 140 17.71 39.44 5.82
CA GLU A 140 16.93 40.61 5.42
C GLU A 140 16.04 41.17 6.54
N ASP A 141 16.20 40.71 7.80
CA ASP A 141 15.36 41.03 8.99
C ASP A 141 14.08 41.82 8.67
N PRO A 142 12.96 41.12 8.37
CA PRO A 142 11.76 41.76 7.86
C PRO A 142 11.04 42.63 8.89
N TRP A 143 11.29 42.48 10.20
CA TRP A 143 10.46 43.09 11.24
C TRP A 143 11.28 43.71 12.36
N THR A 144 11.03 45.01 12.57
CA THR A 144 11.67 45.76 13.66
C THR A 144 11.40 45.14 15.04
N ALA A 145 12.32 45.35 15.99
CA ALA A 145 12.14 44.92 17.37
C ALA A 145 10.83 45.47 18.01
N GLU A 146 10.37 46.64 17.59
CA GLU A 146 9.09 47.22 18.02
C GLU A 146 7.89 46.43 17.47
N THR A 147 7.90 46.09 16.18
CA THR A 147 6.88 45.23 15.56
C THR A 147 6.79 43.88 16.29
N GLN A 148 7.95 43.27 16.59
CA GLN A 148 7.98 41.99 17.30
C GLN A 148 7.46 42.10 18.74
N ARG A 149 7.74 43.21 19.45
CA ARG A 149 7.18 43.49 20.78
C ARG A 149 5.66 43.65 20.74
N HIS A 150 5.15 44.45 19.80
CA HIS A 150 3.71 44.66 19.66
C HIS A 150 2.98 43.37 19.32
N PHE A 151 3.55 42.55 18.43
CA PHE A 151 3.03 41.23 18.14
C PHE A 151 3.01 40.34 19.39
N GLN A 152 4.11 40.26 20.14
CA GLN A 152 4.15 39.50 21.39
C GLN A 152 3.06 39.94 22.38
N GLN A 153 2.86 41.24 22.56
CA GLN A 153 1.83 41.77 23.46
C GLN A 153 0.42 41.40 22.96
N ALA A 154 0.13 41.60 21.68
CA ALA A 154 -1.18 41.26 21.10
C ALA A 154 -1.50 39.77 21.25
N VAL A 155 -0.50 38.89 21.10
CA VAL A 155 -0.69 37.45 21.36
C VAL A 155 -0.98 37.17 22.83
N GLN A 156 -0.35 37.86 23.78
CA GLN A 156 -0.64 37.69 25.21
C GLN A 156 -2.08 38.08 25.54
N GLU A 157 -2.60 39.13 24.90
CA GLU A 157 -3.97 39.62 25.07
C GLU A 157 -5.03 38.66 24.50
N ALA A 158 -4.65 37.74 23.59
CA ALA A 158 -5.53 36.68 23.10
C ALA A 158 -5.80 35.56 24.12
N PHE A 159 -5.14 35.58 25.29
CA PHE A 159 -5.35 34.64 26.39
C PHE A 159 -5.98 35.33 27.60
N ASP A 160 -7.05 34.75 28.14
CA ASP A 160 -7.68 35.16 29.38
C ASP A 160 -6.68 35.08 30.54
N GLY A 161 -6.44 36.21 31.23
CA GLY A 161 -5.43 36.30 32.28
C GLY A 161 -3.98 36.29 31.79
N GLY A 162 -3.76 36.23 30.47
CA GLY A 162 -2.46 36.32 29.83
C GLY A 162 -1.58 35.07 29.94
N LEU A 163 -0.53 35.05 29.12
CA LEU A 163 0.53 34.05 29.22
C LEU A 163 1.48 34.35 30.39
N PRO A 164 2.25 33.35 30.89
CA PRO A 164 3.25 33.58 31.94
C PRO A 164 4.20 34.73 31.58
N PRO A 165 4.70 35.53 32.54
CA PRO A 165 5.52 36.71 32.25
C PRO A 165 6.69 36.40 31.31
N ALA A 166 6.96 37.26 30.33
CA ALA A 166 8.04 37.08 29.38
C ALA A 166 9.42 37.19 30.03
N THR A 167 10.35 36.33 29.61
CA THR A 167 11.76 36.36 30.06
C THR A 167 12.63 37.23 29.17
N ARG A 168 12.15 37.57 27.97
CA ARG A 168 12.77 38.45 26.98
C ARG A 168 11.68 39.03 26.07
N GLU A 169 11.98 40.11 25.37
CA GLU A 169 11.08 40.74 24.40
C GLU A 169 11.11 40.04 23.03
N GLY A 170 10.06 40.23 22.24
CA GLY A 170 9.93 39.77 20.85
C GLY A 170 9.49 38.30 20.72
N LEU A 171 9.64 37.75 19.51
CA LEU A 171 9.14 36.42 19.16
C LEU A 171 9.75 35.29 20.01
N ARG A 172 11.05 35.38 20.33
CA ARG A 172 11.71 34.42 21.24
C ARG A 172 11.14 34.49 22.66
N GLY A 173 10.71 35.67 23.10
CA GLY A 173 9.98 35.87 24.34
C GLY A 173 8.66 35.12 24.35
N LEU A 174 7.90 35.25 23.27
CA LEU A 174 6.62 34.56 23.10
C LEU A 174 6.78 33.02 23.14
N VAL A 175 7.78 32.46 22.45
CA VAL A 175 8.06 31.01 22.51
C VAL A 175 8.39 30.55 23.93
N ASP A 176 9.19 31.33 24.68
CA ASP A 176 9.50 31.02 26.08
C ASP A 176 8.23 30.97 26.94
N GLN A 177 7.29 31.90 26.73
CA GLN A 177 6.01 31.97 27.46
C GLN A 177 5.12 30.78 27.17
N VAL A 178 4.90 30.48 25.88
CA VAL A 178 4.07 29.35 25.43
C VAL A 178 4.68 28.03 25.91
N SER A 179 6.01 27.89 25.83
CA SER A 179 6.71 26.69 26.31
C SER A 179 6.57 26.50 27.82
N ARG A 180 6.50 27.58 28.61
CA ARG A 180 6.21 27.48 30.06
C ARG A 180 4.78 27.01 30.32
N GLU A 181 3.82 27.49 29.54
CA GLU A 181 2.42 27.08 29.64
C GLU A 181 2.27 25.58 29.30
N ILE A 182 2.85 25.13 28.17
CA ILE A 182 2.88 23.72 27.77
C ILE A 182 3.51 22.85 28.86
N ARG A 183 4.65 23.26 29.45
CA ARG A 183 5.28 22.51 30.55
C ARG A 183 4.39 22.42 31.80
N THR A 184 3.60 23.46 32.08
CA THR A 184 2.66 23.47 33.19
C THR A 184 1.55 22.45 32.95
N LEU A 185 0.95 22.46 31.75
CA LEU A 185 -0.02 21.47 31.31
C LEU A 185 0.54 20.05 31.36
N ASP A 186 1.73 19.80 30.80
CA ASP A 186 2.36 18.48 30.80
C ASP A 186 2.55 17.96 32.22
N ARG A 187 3.00 18.81 33.15
CA ARG A 187 3.15 18.43 34.55
C ARG A 187 1.79 18.04 35.17
N ALA A 188 0.74 18.82 34.93
CA ALA A 188 -0.59 18.54 35.45
C ALA A 188 -1.16 17.24 34.85
N VAL A 189 -1.13 17.10 33.52
CA VAL A 189 -1.63 15.93 32.78
C VAL A 189 -0.90 14.65 33.20
N ASN A 190 0.43 14.70 33.36
CA ASN A 190 1.22 13.53 33.75
C ASN A 190 0.95 13.12 35.20
N ASN A 191 0.68 14.06 36.10
CA ASN A 191 0.42 13.80 37.51
C ASN A 191 -1.07 13.61 37.84
N ALA A 192 -1.98 13.71 36.87
CA ALA A 192 -3.42 13.65 37.10
C ALA A 192 -3.89 12.33 37.75
N ALA A 193 -3.14 11.23 37.57
CA ALA A 193 -3.44 9.96 38.24
C ALA A 193 -3.06 9.95 39.73
N LEU A 194 -2.07 10.77 40.11
CA LEU A 194 -1.48 10.81 41.46
C LEU A 194 -2.06 11.94 42.32
N ARG A 195 -2.80 12.87 41.71
CA ARG A 195 -3.39 14.03 42.38
C ARG A 195 -4.91 13.99 42.33
N PRO A 196 -5.60 14.34 43.42
CA PRO A 196 -7.06 14.32 43.46
C PRO A 196 -7.71 15.44 42.62
N SER A 197 -7.00 16.54 42.35
CA SER A 197 -7.47 17.65 41.52
C SER A 197 -6.53 17.91 40.35
N LEU A 198 -7.13 18.29 39.22
CA LEU A 198 -6.43 18.75 38.03
C LEU A 198 -6.47 20.27 37.99
N ASP A 199 -5.45 20.90 38.54
CA ASP A 199 -5.31 22.35 38.62
C ASP A 199 -4.73 22.88 37.30
N ILE A 200 -5.60 23.08 36.31
CA ILE A 200 -5.29 23.61 34.98
C ILE A 200 -6.21 24.77 34.72
N ASP A 201 -5.62 25.90 34.33
CA ASP A 201 -6.35 27.08 33.86
C ASP A 201 -6.36 27.08 32.33
N ILE A 202 -7.55 26.95 31.74
CA ILE A 202 -7.72 27.04 30.28
C ILE A 202 -7.98 28.49 29.94
N LYS A 203 -6.95 29.13 29.36
CA LYS A 203 -6.92 30.59 29.15
C LYS A 203 -7.45 31.04 27.79
N ALA A 204 -8.06 30.14 27.03
CA ALA A 204 -8.68 30.49 25.75
C ALA A 204 -9.74 29.45 25.39
N ALA A 205 -10.81 29.91 24.74
CA ALA A 205 -11.76 29.00 24.11
C ALA A 205 -11.06 28.20 22.99
N PRO A 206 -11.52 26.96 22.70
CA PRO A 206 -10.94 26.12 21.65
C PRO A 206 -10.83 26.85 20.31
N GLY A 207 -9.63 26.95 19.75
CA GLY A 207 -9.32 27.58 18.46
C GLY A 207 -9.22 29.10 18.51
N ALA A 208 -9.70 29.77 19.57
CA ALA A 208 -9.76 31.22 19.63
C ALA A 208 -8.36 31.86 19.58
N ALA A 209 -7.45 31.41 20.46
CA ALA A 209 -6.08 31.91 20.47
C ALA A 209 -5.33 31.56 19.18
N LEU A 210 -5.54 30.35 18.64
CA LEU A 210 -4.90 29.92 17.39
C LEU A 210 -5.29 30.82 16.21
N PHE A 211 -6.60 31.03 16.01
CA PHE A 211 -7.10 31.83 14.89
C PHE A 211 -6.80 33.32 15.06
N GLU A 212 -6.79 33.84 16.28
CA GLU A 212 -6.36 35.22 16.52
C GLU A 212 -4.90 35.40 16.12
N ILE A 213 -4.03 34.44 16.45
CA ILE A 213 -2.62 34.51 16.08
C ILE A 213 -2.42 34.44 14.58
N VAL A 214 -3.16 33.58 13.88
CA VAL A 214 -3.16 33.57 12.41
C VAL A 214 -3.50 34.97 11.87
N ARG A 215 -4.56 35.62 12.39
CA ARG A 215 -4.93 36.97 11.97
C ARG A 215 -3.82 37.98 12.26
N LEU A 216 -3.20 37.93 13.44
CA LEU A 216 -2.09 38.80 13.81
C LEU A 216 -0.88 38.59 12.87
N VAL A 217 -0.54 37.33 12.54
CA VAL A 217 0.56 37.01 11.61
C VAL A 217 0.30 37.65 10.26
N VAL A 218 -0.89 37.42 9.68
CA VAL A 218 -1.21 37.93 8.35
C VAL A 218 -1.35 39.45 8.35
N ARG A 219 -1.95 40.05 9.38
CA ARG A 219 -2.11 41.50 9.47
C ARG A 219 -0.78 42.24 9.65
N ASP A 220 0.04 41.81 10.61
CA ASP A 220 1.17 42.61 11.09
C ASP A 220 2.51 42.21 10.51
N LEU A 221 2.68 40.92 10.15
CA LEU A 221 3.97 40.36 9.76
C LEU A 221 4.03 39.97 8.28
N LEU A 222 3.01 39.28 7.79
CA LEU A 222 2.97 38.66 6.46
C LEU A 222 1.64 38.89 5.72
N PRO A 223 1.32 40.15 5.33
CA PRO A 223 0.11 40.43 4.56
C PRO A 223 0.02 39.63 3.26
N GLY A 224 -1.16 39.05 3.02
CA GLY A 224 -1.49 38.28 1.82
C GLY A 224 -1.01 36.83 1.81
N ILE A 225 -0.44 36.33 2.91
CA ILE A 225 0.05 34.96 3.02
C ILE A 225 -0.97 34.06 3.72
N ARG A 226 -1.20 32.87 3.19
CA ARG A 226 -2.02 31.85 3.85
C ARG A 226 -1.19 31.04 4.85
N ILE A 227 -1.73 30.82 6.04
CA ILE A 227 -1.15 29.88 7.02
C ILE A 227 -1.78 28.51 6.81
N THR A 228 -0.96 27.53 6.42
CA THR A 228 -1.43 26.18 6.06
C THR A 228 -0.94 25.20 7.10
N PHE A 229 -1.84 24.68 7.94
CA PHE A 229 -1.49 23.66 8.92
C PHE A 229 -1.46 22.28 8.27
N LEU A 230 -0.28 21.66 8.29
CA LEU A 230 -0.03 20.33 7.74
C LEU A 230 -0.07 19.32 8.89
N ILE A 231 -1.24 18.76 9.19
CA ILE A 231 -1.46 17.81 10.29
C ILE A 231 -1.29 16.38 9.79
N ASP A 232 -0.15 15.74 10.06
CA ASP A 232 0.14 14.38 9.62
C ASP A 232 -0.14 13.33 10.71
N GLU A 233 -0.33 12.09 10.27
CA GLU A 233 -0.63 10.90 11.08
C GLU A 233 -1.86 11.05 12.00
N LEU A 234 -2.97 11.63 11.50
CA LEU A 234 -4.21 11.82 12.28
C LEU A 234 -4.75 10.50 12.88
N GLU A 235 -4.40 9.35 12.29
CA GLU A 235 -4.71 8.02 12.82
C GLU A 235 -4.20 7.79 14.26
N ASN A 236 -3.26 8.61 14.75
CA ASN A 236 -2.75 8.56 16.12
C ASN A 236 -3.67 9.26 17.14
N LEU A 237 -4.62 10.07 16.70
CA LEU A 237 -5.59 10.77 17.57
C LEU A 237 -6.87 9.95 17.73
N ARG A 238 -7.36 9.77 18.96
CA ARG A 238 -8.65 9.09 19.19
C ARG A 238 -9.82 9.88 18.59
N ALA A 239 -10.99 9.24 18.47
CA ALA A 239 -12.18 9.88 17.90
C ALA A 239 -12.56 11.18 18.64
N ASP A 240 -12.50 11.20 19.97
CA ASP A 240 -12.75 12.39 20.80
C ASP A 240 -11.78 13.54 20.50
N GLN A 241 -10.54 13.21 20.12
CA GLN A 241 -9.50 14.18 19.79
C GLN A 241 -9.60 14.65 18.33
N GLN A 242 -9.95 13.76 17.40
CA GLN A 242 -10.22 14.12 16.00
C GLN A 242 -11.38 15.10 15.87
N ARG A 243 -12.39 15.02 16.76
CA ARG A 243 -13.46 16.03 16.81
C ARG A 243 -12.95 17.46 16.96
N TYR A 244 -11.85 17.65 17.70
CA TYR A 244 -11.25 18.98 17.82
C TYR A 244 -10.63 19.44 16.51
N VAL A 245 -9.85 18.59 15.84
CA VAL A 245 -9.26 18.90 14.52
C VAL A 245 -10.36 19.21 13.51
N ASN A 246 -11.45 18.45 13.50
CA ASN A 246 -12.61 18.72 12.63
C ASN A 246 -13.31 20.04 12.98
N THR A 247 -13.30 20.44 14.26
CA THR A 247 -13.81 21.76 14.67
C THR A 247 -12.93 22.87 14.11
N LEU A 248 -11.60 22.72 14.14
CA LEU A 248 -10.69 23.67 13.50
C LEU A 248 -10.92 23.78 11.99
N VAL A 249 -11.14 22.66 11.31
CA VAL A 249 -11.49 22.62 9.87
C VAL A 249 -12.75 23.43 9.58
N ARG A 250 -13.79 23.28 10.42
CA ARG A 250 -15.09 23.94 10.26
C ARG A 250 -15.04 25.43 10.57
N GLU A 251 -14.42 25.80 11.69
CA GLU A 251 -14.41 27.16 12.23
C GLU A 251 -13.25 28.02 11.70
N LYS A 252 -12.50 27.50 10.72
CA LYS A 252 -11.30 28.17 10.19
C LYS A 252 -11.59 29.59 9.72
N VAL A 253 -10.60 30.46 9.89
CA VAL A 253 -10.61 31.81 9.31
C VAL A 253 -10.07 31.79 7.88
N GLU A 254 -10.39 32.81 7.09
CA GLU A 254 -10.03 32.93 5.66
C GLU A 254 -8.51 32.82 5.39
N ASP A 255 -7.73 33.35 6.34
CA ASP A 255 -6.27 33.42 6.30
C ASP A 255 -5.57 32.08 6.59
N CYS A 256 -6.32 31.03 6.96
CA CYS A 256 -5.77 29.71 7.16
C CYS A 256 -6.52 28.57 6.46
N THR A 257 -5.81 27.47 6.27
CA THR A 257 -6.38 26.20 5.81
C THR A 257 -5.66 25.02 6.48
N PHE A 258 -6.20 23.82 6.27
CA PHE A 258 -5.67 22.58 6.83
C PHE A 258 -5.45 21.55 5.73
N ILE A 259 -4.26 20.95 5.70
CA ILE A 259 -4.00 19.72 4.96
C ILE A 259 -3.77 18.62 5.98
N ILE A 260 -4.61 17.58 5.96
CA ILE A 260 -4.66 16.57 7.01
C ILE A 260 -4.31 15.21 6.40
N GLY A 261 -3.19 14.63 6.83
CA GLY A 261 -2.75 13.30 6.46
C GLY A 261 -3.29 12.24 7.42
N SER A 262 -3.96 11.22 6.89
CA SER A 262 -4.42 10.08 7.70
C SER A 262 -4.46 8.80 6.89
N ARG A 263 -4.31 7.65 7.55
CA ARG A 263 -4.81 6.39 6.97
C ARG A 263 -6.32 6.40 6.84
N ALA A 264 -6.84 5.63 5.87
CA ALA A 264 -8.29 5.54 5.62
C ALA A 264 -9.03 5.00 6.85
N GLU A 265 -8.57 3.89 7.43
CA GLU A 265 -9.06 3.30 8.68
C GLU A 265 -8.75 4.15 9.92
N GLY A 266 -7.83 5.11 9.77
CA GLY A 266 -7.44 6.05 10.81
C GLY A 266 -8.40 7.22 11.00
N LEU A 267 -9.27 7.49 10.02
CA LEU A 267 -10.31 8.51 10.11
C LEU A 267 -11.49 7.95 10.90
N ARG A 268 -11.57 8.28 12.19
CA ARG A 268 -12.53 7.68 13.12
C ARG A 268 -13.85 8.46 13.19
N THR A 269 -13.83 9.75 12.86
CA THR A 269 -15.01 10.61 12.88
C THR A 269 -14.79 11.89 12.09
N PHE A 270 -15.87 12.44 11.53
CA PHE A 270 -15.94 13.79 10.96
C PHE A 270 -16.82 14.74 11.80
N GLU A 271 -17.27 14.30 12.97
CA GLU A 271 -18.00 15.12 13.94
C GLU A 271 -17.10 16.24 14.47
N THR A 272 -17.72 17.36 14.85
CA THR A 272 -17.08 18.47 15.56
C THR A 272 -17.46 18.47 17.05
N LEU A 273 -16.93 19.43 17.80
CA LEU A 273 -17.36 19.70 19.18
C LEU A 273 -18.72 20.43 19.25
N SER A 274 -19.23 20.95 18.12
CA SER A 274 -20.42 21.78 18.03
C SER A 274 -21.69 20.94 17.96
N ALA A 275 -22.22 20.53 19.12
CA ALA A 275 -23.58 19.96 19.28
C ALA A 275 -23.96 18.82 18.30
N GLY A 276 -23.01 18.00 17.87
CA GLY A 276 -23.26 16.86 16.97
C GLY A 276 -23.21 17.19 15.48
N GLU A 277 -22.71 18.36 15.10
CA GLU A 277 -22.43 18.69 13.70
C GLU A 277 -21.33 17.77 13.12
N VAL A 278 -21.49 17.44 11.84
CA VAL A 278 -20.57 16.58 11.07
C VAL A 278 -20.14 17.33 9.83
N ASN A 279 -18.83 17.43 9.61
CA ASN A 279 -18.28 18.01 8.38
C ASN A 279 -18.56 17.07 7.21
N LYS A 280 -18.86 17.65 6.05
CA LYS A 280 -19.20 16.92 4.82
C LYS A 280 -18.16 17.22 3.74
N ALA A 281 -17.73 16.14 3.06
CA ALA A 281 -16.88 16.25 1.89
C ALA A 281 -17.55 17.10 0.79
N GLY A 282 -16.78 17.98 0.16
CA GLY A 282 -17.24 18.95 -0.84
C GLY A 282 -17.95 20.18 -0.27
N SER A 283 -18.12 20.28 1.05
CA SER A 283 -18.67 21.48 1.72
C SER A 283 -17.63 22.09 2.67
N GLU A 284 -17.24 21.35 3.70
CA GLU A 284 -16.23 21.83 4.68
C GLU A 284 -14.81 21.36 4.36
N TYR A 285 -14.64 20.31 3.56
CA TYR A 285 -13.33 19.79 3.16
C TYR A 285 -13.39 19.00 1.85
N ASP A 286 -12.25 18.87 1.17
CA ASP A 286 -12.02 17.89 0.12
C ASP A 286 -11.21 16.70 0.64
N ILE A 287 -11.34 15.54 -0.02
CA ILE A 287 -10.61 14.32 0.37
C ILE A 287 -10.05 13.62 -0.86
N THR A 288 -8.82 13.13 -0.76
CA THR A 288 -8.17 12.38 -1.85
C THR A 288 -7.34 11.24 -1.31
N THR A 289 -7.61 10.03 -1.80
CA THR A 289 -6.81 8.84 -1.55
C THR A 289 -5.69 8.73 -2.59
N LEU A 290 -4.43 8.69 -2.16
CA LEU A 290 -3.29 8.68 -3.09
C LEU A 290 -3.26 7.43 -3.99
N GLU A 291 -3.67 6.27 -3.48
CA GLU A 291 -3.75 5.03 -4.25
C GLU A 291 -4.77 5.10 -5.38
N ASP A 292 -5.87 5.85 -5.21
CA ASP A 292 -6.83 6.11 -6.28
C ASP A 292 -6.21 6.97 -7.38
N VAL A 293 -5.44 7.99 -6.99
CA VAL A 293 -4.68 8.83 -7.93
C VAL A 293 -3.67 7.97 -8.71
N TYR A 294 -2.89 7.15 -8.00
CA TYR A 294 -1.88 6.28 -8.62
C TYR A 294 -2.48 5.21 -9.53
N SER A 295 -3.60 4.62 -9.14
CA SER A 295 -4.27 3.57 -9.91
C SER A 295 -5.00 4.12 -11.14
N SER A 296 -5.49 5.36 -11.09
CA SER A 296 -6.11 6.04 -12.24
C SER A 296 -5.16 6.22 -13.43
N ASN A 297 -3.85 6.36 -13.17
CA ASN A 297 -2.81 6.51 -14.18
C ASN A 297 -1.58 5.65 -13.89
N ARG A 298 -1.72 4.35 -14.16
CA ARG A 298 -0.64 3.34 -13.97
C ARG A 298 0.67 3.73 -14.65
N LYS A 299 0.64 4.41 -15.81
CA LYS A 299 1.86 4.84 -16.51
C LYS A 299 2.59 5.94 -15.75
N ALA A 300 1.86 6.95 -15.27
CA ALA A 300 2.42 8.01 -14.44
C ALA A 300 2.97 7.47 -13.12
N PHE A 301 2.25 6.54 -12.47
CA PHE A 301 2.73 5.89 -11.24
C PHE A 301 4.03 5.10 -11.47
N ARG A 302 4.12 4.29 -12.53
CA ARG A 302 5.37 3.57 -12.87
C ARG A 302 6.52 4.54 -13.09
N ARG A 303 6.27 5.66 -13.80
CA ARG A 303 7.29 6.67 -14.05
C ARG A 303 7.76 7.34 -12.75
N PHE A 304 6.81 7.75 -11.90
CA PHE A 304 7.09 8.28 -10.58
C PHE A 304 7.96 7.34 -9.74
N CYS A 305 7.58 6.06 -9.65
CA CYS A 305 8.37 5.06 -8.94
C CYS A 305 9.78 4.89 -9.52
N THR A 306 9.92 4.84 -10.84
CA THR A 306 11.25 4.80 -11.48
C THR A 306 12.08 6.02 -11.10
N ASP A 307 11.50 7.22 -11.17
CA ASP A 307 12.20 8.46 -10.85
C ASP A 307 12.60 8.53 -9.35
N VAL A 308 11.76 8.01 -8.43
CA VAL A 308 12.11 7.84 -7.00
C VAL A 308 13.32 6.93 -6.82
N VAL A 309 13.35 5.79 -7.53
CA VAL A 309 14.47 4.85 -7.45
C VAL A 309 15.74 5.46 -8.03
N VAL A 310 15.63 6.17 -9.16
CA VAL A 310 16.76 6.89 -9.78
C VAL A 310 17.29 7.98 -8.85
N ALA A 311 16.42 8.78 -8.23
CA ALA A 311 16.83 9.84 -7.31
C ALA A 311 17.68 9.31 -6.15
N ARG A 312 17.25 8.19 -5.55
CA ARG A 312 18.00 7.50 -4.48
C ARG A 312 19.29 6.85 -4.99
N MET A 313 19.25 6.19 -6.14
CA MET A 313 20.44 5.56 -6.71
C MET A 313 21.52 6.59 -7.06
N ARG A 314 21.16 7.82 -7.41
CA ARG A 314 22.14 8.89 -7.71
C ARG A 314 23.01 9.29 -6.52
N GLU A 315 22.59 9.00 -5.29
CA GLU A 315 23.40 9.23 -4.09
C GLU A 315 24.62 8.28 -4.03
N VAL A 316 24.51 7.09 -4.63
CA VAL A 316 25.58 6.07 -4.65
C VAL A 316 26.22 5.94 -6.03
N GLN A 317 25.44 6.14 -7.08
CA GLN A 317 25.82 6.06 -8.49
C GLN A 317 25.33 7.31 -9.25
N PRO A 318 26.11 8.39 -9.33
CA PRO A 318 25.66 9.68 -9.89
C PRO A 318 25.08 9.62 -11.32
N MET A 319 25.51 8.64 -12.13
CA MET A 319 25.03 8.41 -13.50
C MET A 319 23.85 7.42 -13.57
N ALA A 320 23.19 7.13 -12.44
CA ALA A 320 22.04 6.24 -12.42
C ALA A 320 20.90 6.79 -13.28
N VAL A 321 20.38 5.89 -14.12
CA VAL A 321 19.24 6.08 -15.02
C VAL A 321 18.42 4.79 -15.06
N GLU A 322 17.20 4.85 -15.58
CA GLU A 322 16.31 3.68 -15.68
C GLU A 322 16.98 2.49 -16.38
N ALA A 323 17.73 2.73 -17.47
CA ALA A 323 18.44 1.67 -18.19
C ALA A 323 19.46 0.93 -17.30
N SER A 324 20.10 1.63 -16.37
CA SER A 324 21.01 1.04 -15.39
C SER A 324 20.25 0.18 -14.38
N LEU A 325 19.03 0.58 -13.98
CA LEU A 325 18.18 -0.21 -13.08
C LEU A 325 17.74 -1.53 -13.72
N LYS A 326 17.34 -1.51 -15.00
CA LYS A 326 16.96 -2.75 -15.71
C LYS A 326 18.12 -3.71 -15.90
N ARG A 327 19.34 -3.21 -16.04
CA ARG A 327 20.56 -4.04 -16.06
C ARG A 327 20.91 -4.58 -14.68
N LEU A 328 20.71 -3.76 -13.64
CA LEU A 328 20.97 -4.16 -12.25
C LEU A 328 19.98 -5.22 -11.76
N PHE A 329 18.70 -5.08 -12.11
CA PHE A 329 17.64 -6.04 -11.79
C PHE A 329 17.12 -6.68 -13.08
N PRO A 330 17.89 -7.63 -13.66
CA PRO A 330 17.48 -8.31 -14.88
C PRO A 330 16.22 -9.13 -14.66
N ALA A 331 15.38 -9.23 -15.69
CA ALA A 331 14.23 -10.13 -15.69
C ALA A 331 14.70 -11.59 -15.72
N ASN A 332 13.80 -12.50 -15.35
CA ASN A 332 14.05 -13.92 -15.50
C ASN A 332 13.79 -14.36 -16.95
N ASP A 333 14.87 -14.56 -17.70
CA ASP A 333 14.83 -15.08 -19.08
C ASP A 333 14.81 -16.61 -19.13
N ALA A 334 14.25 -17.27 -18.11
CA ALA A 334 14.40 -18.71 -17.92
C ALA A 334 14.12 -19.52 -19.18
N ASP A 335 15.10 -20.36 -19.49
CA ASP A 335 15.03 -21.44 -20.45
C ASP A 335 14.25 -22.60 -19.83
N PRO A 336 13.06 -22.97 -20.36
CA PRO A 336 12.31 -24.13 -19.89
C PRO A 336 13.16 -25.42 -19.87
N ASP A 337 14.15 -25.52 -20.76
CA ASP A 337 15.00 -26.71 -20.92
C ASP A 337 15.98 -26.87 -19.74
N ALA A 338 16.36 -25.75 -19.10
CA ALA A 338 17.17 -25.75 -17.90
C ALA A 338 16.41 -26.23 -16.64
N LEU A 339 15.07 -26.28 -16.67
CA LEU A 339 14.24 -26.63 -15.51
C LEU A 339 14.04 -28.13 -15.34
N THR A 340 14.07 -28.89 -16.43
CA THR A 340 13.86 -30.35 -16.39
C THR A 340 15.15 -31.14 -16.31
N GLY A 341 16.30 -30.50 -16.56
CA GLY A 341 17.56 -31.18 -16.83
C GLY A 341 17.45 -32.00 -18.11
N ALA A 342 18.42 -31.87 -19.00
CA ALA A 342 18.39 -32.50 -20.32
C ALA A 342 18.18 -34.05 -20.30
N GLU A 343 18.22 -34.72 -19.15
CA GLU A 343 18.04 -36.19 -19.02
C GLU A 343 17.44 -36.65 -17.66
N SER A 344 16.50 -35.93 -17.04
CA SER A 344 15.85 -36.46 -15.81
C SER A 344 14.99 -37.70 -16.11
N ARG A 345 15.36 -38.85 -15.51
CA ARG A 345 14.68 -40.16 -15.65
C ARG A 345 13.21 -40.19 -15.19
N LEU A 346 12.68 -39.17 -14.52
CA LEU A 346 11.27 -39.12 -14.08
C LEU A 346 10.69 -37.71 -14.27
N ARG A 347 9.75 -37.56 -15.22
CA ARG A 347 8.98 -36.34 -15.50
C ARG A 347 7.70 -36.33 -14.63
N PRO A 348 7.63 -35.54 -13.53
CA PRO A 348 6.58 -35.70 -12.51
C PRO A 348 5.15 -35.55 -13.05
N HIS A 349 4.92 -34.61 -13.96
CA HIS A 349 3.62 -34.39 -14.58
C HIS A 349 3.13 -35.58 -15.43
N LEU A 350 4.03 -36.31 -16.10
CA LEU A 350 3.66 -37.56 -16.79
C LEU A 350 3.38 -38.70 -15.82
N VAL A 351 4.12 -38.78 -14.71
CA VAL A 351 3.84 -39.75 -13.63
C VAL A 351 2.47 -39.49 -13.00
N ASN A 352 2.13 -38.21 -12.77
CA ASN A 352 0.84 -37.79 -12.25
C ASN A 352 -0.30 -38.08 -13.25
N LEU A 353 -0.09 -37.80 -14.54
CA LEU A 353 -1.04 -38.14 -15.60
C LEU A 353 -1.27 -39.66 -15.67
N ARG A 354 -0.19 -40.47 -15.65
CA ARG A 354 -0.30 -41.94 -15.62
C ARG A 354 -1.13 -42.41 -14.43
N SER A 355 -0.84 -41.87 -13.24
CA SER A 355 -1.54 -42.23 -12.00
C SER A 355 -3.02 -41.86 -12.06
N SER A 356 -3.35 -40.74 -12.68
CA SER A 356 -4.74 -40.29 -12.88
C SER A 356 -5.50 -41.11 -13.91
N LEU A 357 -4.82 -41.66 -14.92
CA LEU A 357 -5.42 -42.51 -15.95
C LEU A 357 -5.69 -43.95 -15.48
N LYS A 358 -4.89 -44.50 -14.56
CA LYS A 358 -5.02 -45.88 -14.06
C LYS A 358 -6.42 -46.27 -13.54
N PRO A 359 -7.13 -45.42 -12.76
CA PRO A 359 -8.49 -45.72 -12.32
C PRO A 359 -9.51 -45.78 -13.46
N VAL A 360 -9.23 -45.15 -14.61
CA VAL A 360 -10.18 -44.96 -15.71
C VAL A 360 -9.88 -45.86 -16.91
N ILE A 361 -8.60 -46.19 -17.14
CA ILE A 361 -8.14 -47.03 -18.24
C ILE A 361 -7.47 -48.28 -17.67
N ARG A 362 -8.04 -49.46 -17.96
CA ARG A 362 -7.51 -50.75 -17.46
C ARG A 362 -6.25 -51.24 -18.17
N SER A 363 -5.94 -50.70 -19.35
CA SER A 363 -4.83 -51.15 -20.19
C SER A 363 -3.63 -50.22 -20.06
N ASP A 364 -2.54 -50.72 -19.48
CA ASP A 364 -1.27 -49.96 -19.41
C ASP A 364 -0.76 -49.57 -20.80
N VAL A 365 -0.93 -50.43 -21.82
CA VAL A 365 -0.54 -50.13 -23.21
C VAL A 365 -1.25 -48.87 -23.74
N ARG A 366 -2.56 -48.74 -23.49
CA ARG A 366 -3.32 -47.55 -23.92
C ARG A 366 -2.91 -46.30 -23.13
N ILE A 367 -2.51 -46.47 -21.87
CA ILE A 367 -1.99 -45.35 -21.07
C ILE A 367 -0.64 -44.91 -21.64
N ASP A 368 0.26 -45.84 -21.92
CA ASP A 368 1.58 -45.55 -22.51
C ASP A 368 1.44 -44.86 -23.88
N GLU A 369 0.52 -45.30 -24.74
CA GLU A 369 0.20 -44.60 -26.00
C GLU A 369 -0.24 -43.13 -25.78
N ILE A 370 -1.07 -42.87 -24.77
CA ILE A 370 -1.50 -41.49 -24.44
C ILE A 370 -0.29 -40.65 -24.01
N LEU A 371 0.56 -41.19 -23.15
CA LEU A 371 1.75 -40.49 -22.66
C LEU A 371 2.70 -40.17 -23.82
N ASP A 372 2.91 -41.12 -24.74
CA ASP A 372 3.79 -40.94 -25.90
C ASP A 372 3.28 -39.86 -26.87
N TYR A 373 1.96 -39.75 -27.09
CA TYR A 373 1.41 -38.68 -27.92
C TYR A 373 1.59 -37.28 -27.32
N LEU A 374 1.51 -37.17 -26.00
CA LEU A 374 1.59 -35.89 -25.30
C LEU A 374 3.03 -35.48 -24.98
N ALA A 375 3.95 -36.44 -24.94
CA ALA A 375 5.34 -36.22 -24.58
C ALA A 375 6.09 -35.34 -25.59
N VAL A 376 6.87 -34.37 -25.08
CA VAL A 376 7.79 -33.50 -25.80
C VAL A 376 9.01 -33.25 -24.93
N ALA A 377 9.98 -34.19 -24.94
CA ALA A 377 11.14 -34.12 -24.05
C ALA A 377 12.02 -32.88 -24.29
N GLU A 378 12.06 -32.39 -25.53
CA GLU A 378 12.82 -31.21 -25.97
C GLU A 378 12.13 -29.88 -25.61
N ASP A 379 10.85 -29.89 -25.23
CA ASP A 379 10.10 -28.68 -24.83
C ASP A 379 9.10 -29.05 -23.71
N PRO A 380 9.55 -29.05 -22.44
CA PRO A 380 8.71 -29.37 -21.29
C PRO A 380 7.49 -28.47 -21.14
N LEU A 381 7.58 -27.23 -21.61
CA LEU A 381 6.47 -26.29 -21.55
C LEU A 381 5.38 -26.68 -22.55
N GLU A 382 5.75 -27.05 -23.77
CA GLU A 382 4.81 -27.61 -24.73
C GLU A 382 4.20 -28.93 -24.23
N GLU A 383 5.00 -29.81 -23.62
CA GLU A 383 4.52 -31.06 -23.02
C GLU A 383 3.41 -30.79 -21.97
N LYS A 384 3.63 -29.83 -21.06
CA LYS A 384 2.61 -29.40 -20.08
C LYS A 384 1.36 -28.81 -20.74
N LEU A 385 1.52 -28.01 -21.79
CA LEU A 385 0.39 -27.40 -22.50
C LEU A 385 -0.46 -28.43 -23.23
N ARG A 386 0.15 -29.45 -23.83
CA ARG A 386 -0.56 -30.60 -24.42
C ARG A 386 -1.34 -31.37 -23.37
N ILE A 387 -0.73 -31.63 -22.20
CA ILE A 387 -1.41 -32.29 -21.07
C ILE A 387 -2.59 -31.46 -20.57
N LEU A 388 -2.43 -30.14 -20.40
CA LEU A 388 -3.53 -29.26 -20.01
C LEU A 388 -4.68 -29.31 -21.03
N ARG A 389 -4.37 -29.27 -22.33
CA ARG A 389 -5.37 -29.37 -23.40
C ARG A 389 -6.11 -30.71 -23.36
N PHE A 390 -5.38 -31.79 -23.09
CA PHE A 390 -5.96 -33.12 -22.90
C PHE A 390 -6.88 -33.17 -21.67
N TYR A 391 -6.46 -32.62 -20.53
CA TYR A 391 -7.28 -32.50 -19.33
C TYR A 391 -8.53 -31.66 -19.52
N GLN A 392 -8.46 -30.57 -20.29
CA GLN A 392 -9.64 -29.77 -20.62
C GLN A 392 -10.69 -30.60 -21.36
N ARG A 393 -10.29 -31.35 -22.39
CA ARG A 393 -11.18 -32.26 -23.13
C ARG A 393 -11.75 -33.38 -22.25
N TRP A 394 -10.91 -33.94 -21.37
CA TRP A 394 -11.35 -34.98 -20.44
C TRP A 394 -12.40 -34.43 -19.45
N SER A 395 -12.13 -33.30 -18.82
CA SER A 395 -13.06 -32.67 -17.88
C SER A 395 -14.39 -32.25 -18.50
N SER A 396 -14.45 -32.05 -19.82
CA SER A 396 -15.67 -31.69 -20.55
C SER A 396 -16.51 -32.90 -20.98
N GLY A 397 -16.20 -34.10 -20.46
CA GLY A 397 -16.94 -35.34 -20.73
C GLY A 397 -16.34 -36.21 -21.84
N THR A 398 -15.23 -35.81 -22.47
CA THR A 398 -14.57 -36.67 -23.49
C THR A 398 -13.79 -37.78 -22.80
N ALA A 399 -13.97 -39.04 -23.20
CA ALA A 399 -13.19 -40.14 -22.64
C ALA A 399 -11.68 -39.96 -22.93
N PRO A 400 -10.79 -40.16 -21.93
CA PRO A 400 -9.35 -40.03 -22.12
C PRO A 400 -8.84 -41.23 -22.93
N THR A 401 -8.66 -41.06 -24.24
CA THR A 401 -8.25 -42.15 -25.15
C THR A 401 -7.01 -41.77 -25.96
N PRO A 402 -6.27 -42.75 -26.51
CA PRO A 402 -5.15 -42.48 -27.42
C PRO A 402 -5.53 -41.59 -28.61
N ALA A 403 -6.75 -41.73 -29.14
CA ALA A 403 -7.24 -40.90 -30.24
C ALA A 403 -7.36 -39.41 -29.84
N VAL A 404 -7.79 -39.12 -28.61
CA VAL A 404 -7.87 -37.74 -28.09
C VAL A 404 -6.47 -37.17 -27.88
N ALA A 405 -5.55 -37.96 -27.31
CA ALA A 405 -4.15 -37.55 -27.12
C ALA A 405 -3.46 -37.25 -28.46
N ARG A 406 -3.67 -38.12 -29.46
CA ARG A 406 -3.20 -37.90 -30.83
C ARG A 406 -3.76 -36.62 -31.44
N ALA A 407 -5.06 -36.37 -31.32
CA ALA A 407 -5.66 -35.15 -31.83
C ALA A 407 -5.09 -33.89 -31.18
N VAL A 408 -4.80 -33.93 -29.86
CA VAL A 408 -4.11 -32.83 -29.17
C VAL A 408 -2.68 -32.65 -29.70
N ARG A 409 -1.93 -33.73 -29.91
CA ARG A 409 -0.60 -33.64 -30.53
C ARG A 409 -0.69 -32.97 -31.91
N ASP A 410 -1.61 -33.42 -32.75
CA ASP A 410 -1.75 -32.95 -34.12
C ASP A 410 -2.12 -31.45 -34.14
N GLU A 411 -2.98 -30.96 -33.22
CA GLU A 411 -3.24 -29.52 -33.01
C GLU A 411 -1.96 -28.69 -32.80
N PHE A 412 -0.98 -29.24 -32.08
CA PHE A 412 0.29 -28.56 -31.79
C PHE A 412 1.34 -28.73 -32.90
N LEU A 413 1.18 -29.69 -33.81
CA LEU A 413 2.07 -29.89 -34.96
C LEU A 413 1.63 -29.07 -36.18
N GLU A 414 0.33 -28.83 -36.36
CA GLU A 414 -0.23 -28.04 -37.47
C GLU A 414 -0.03 -26.51 -37.33
N LYS A 415 1.03 -26.08 -36.64
CA LYS A 415 1.39 -24.66 -36.41
C LYS A 415 1.69 -23.86 -37.69
N ASP A 416 1.69 -24.49 -38.86
CA ASP A 416 1.96 -23.87 -40.16
C ASP A 416 0.71 -23.31 -40.85
N ASP A 417 -0.51 -23.67 -40.42
CA ASP A 417 -1.75 -23.04 -40.87
C ASP A 417 -2.05 -21.74 -40.11
N LEU A 418 -2.42 -20.65 -40.79
CA LEU A 418 -2.50 -19.30 -40.22
C LEU A 418 -3.54 -19.16 -39.09
N GLU A 419 -4.69 -19.84 -39.21
CA GLU A 419 -5.78 -19.73 -38.23
C GLU A 419 -5.53 -20.66 -37.03
N SER A 420 -5.16 -21.91 -37.30
CA SER A 420 -4.82 -22.91 -36.29
C SER A 420 -3.60 -22.47 -35.46
N ALA A 421 -2.60 -21.88 -36.10
CA ALA A 421 -1.44 -21.29 -35.43
C ALA A 421 -1.81 -20.14 -34.49
N ARG A 422 -2.86 -19.35 -34.81
CA ARG A 422 -3.31 -18.26 -33.95
C ARG A 422 -3.96 -18.79 -32.69
N VAL A 423 -4.89 -19.75 -32.80
CA VAL A 423 -5.59 -20.34 -31.66
C VAL A 423 -4.60 -20.97 -30.66
N ILE A 424 -3.65 -21.76 -31.17
CA ILE A 424 -2.62 -22.39 -30.33
C ILE A 424 -1.67 -21.36 -29.74
N ARG A 425 -1.29 -20.32 -30.50
CA ARG A 425 -0.47 -19.22 -29.97
C ARG A 425 -1.16 -18.44 -28.86
N ASP A 426 -2.46 -18.18 -28.98
CA ASP A 426 -3.24 -17.50 -27.95
C ASP A 426 -3.41 -18.38 -26.71
N PHE A 427 -3.61 -19.70 -26.88
CA PHE A 427 -3.60 -20.69 -25.80
C PHE A 427 -2.23 -20.72 -25.08
N TRP A 428 -1.14 -20.83 -25.84
CA TRP A 428 0.22 -20.83 -25.32
C TRP A 428 0.51 -19.56 -24.51
N LYS A 429 0.22 -18.37 -25.08
CA LYS A 429 0.37 -17.08 -24.38
C LYS A 429 -0.53 -16.97 -23.16
N GLY A 430 -1.69 -17.63 -23.17
CA GLY A 430 -2.63 -17.70 -22.06
C GLY A 430 -2.07 -18.44 -20.86
N HIS A 431 -1.52 -19.63 -21.11
CA HIS A 431 -1.21 -20.60 -20.05
C HIS A 431 0.29 -20.72 -19.73
N ARG A 432 1.19 -20.09 -20.52
CA ARG A 432 2.65 -20.17 -20.33
C ARG A 432 3.07 -19.92 -18.89
N SER A 433 2.62 -18.82 -18.30
CA SER A 433 3.04 -18.38 -16.96
C SER A 433 2.71 -19.43 -15.89
N ASP A 434 1.49 -19.98 -15.94
CA ASP A 434 1.03 -21.00 -14.99
C ASP A 434 1.72 -22.34 -15.21
N MET A 435 1.89 -22.78 -16.47
CA MET A 435 2.59 -24.03 -16.78
C MET A 435 4.07 -23.96 -16.39
N LEU A 436 4.73 -22.83 -16.63
CA LEU A 436 6.11 -22.62 -16.20
C LEU A 436 6.21 -22.64 -14.67
N ALA A 437 5.27 -22.01 -13.96
CA ALA A 437 5.23 -22.06 -12.50
C ALA A 437 5.03 -23.48 -11.95
N GLN A 438 4.21 -24.31 -12.62
CA GLN A 438 4.07 -25.73 -12.30
C GLN A 438 5.39 -26.49 -12.50
N LEU A 439 6.09 -26.27 -13.63
CA LEU A 439 7.39 -26.90 -13.90
C LEU A 439 8.45 -26.54 -12.86
N TYR A 440 8.50 -25.29 -12.40
CA TYR A 440 9.38 -24.89 -11.29
C TYR A 440 9.10 -25.71 -10.04
N VAL A 441 7.84 -25.82 -9.62
CA VAL A 441 7.47 -26.55 -8.40
C VAL A 441 7.71 -28.05 -8.54
N GLU A 442 7.39 -28.63 -9.70
CA GLU A 442 7.61 -30.04 -10.01
C GLU A 442 9.11 -30.40 -10.07
N SER A 443 9.98 -29.46 -10.46
CA SER A 443 11.44 -29.61 -10.42
C SER A 443 12.07 -29.31 -9.06
N GLY A 444 11.26 -29.03 -8.03
CA GLY A 444 11.75 -28.68 -6.69
C GLY A 444 12.39 -27.29 -6.61
N GLN A 445 12.20 -26.45 -7.63
CA GLN A 445 12.71 -25.10 -7.72
C GLN A 445 11.64 -24.09 -7.28
N LYS A 446 12.09 -22.91 -6.81
CA LYS A 446 11.20 -21.81 -6.47
C LYS A 446 10.78 -21.06 -7.74
N VAL A 447 9.51 -20.65 -7.80
CA VAL A 447 9.06 -19.72 -8.85
C VAL A 447 9.85 -18.41 -8.71
N PRO A 448 10.51 -17.95 -9.78
CA PRO A 448 11.34 -16.75 -9.75
C PRO A 448 10.49 -15.48 -9.80
N TYR A 449 10.91 -14.47 -9.03
CA TYR A 449 10.38 -13.12 -9.06
C TYR A 449 11.57 -12.17 -9.24
N ALA A 450 11.75 -11.69 -10.47
CA ALA A 450 12.92 -10.93 -10.87
C ALA A 450 12.59 -9.98 -12.02
N GLY A 451 13.29 -8.84 -12.03
CA GLY A 451 13.14 -7.80 -13.02
C GLY A 451 12.55 -6.52 -12.44
N PHE A 452 13.19 -5.40 -12.75
CA PHE A 452 12.74 -4.08 -12.29
C PHE A 452 11.27 -3.79 -12.64
N ASP A 453 10.84 -4.18 -13.86
CA ASP A 453 9.47 -3.96 -14.31
C ASP A 453 8.43 -4.75 -13.49
N GLN A 454 8.81 -5.93 -12.98
CA GLN A 454 8.00 -6.75 -12.09
C GLN A 454 7.94 -6.13 -10.69
N PHE A 455 9.04 -5.56 -10.19
CA PHE A 455 9.03 -4.84 -8.90
C PHE A 455 8.11 -3.61 -8.91
N LEU A 456 8.10 -2.88 -10.03
CA LEU A 456 7.17 -1.76 -10.24
C LEU A 456 5.70 -2.19 -10.25
N GLU A 457 5.41 -3.40 -10.74
CA GLU A 457 4.06 -3.96 -10.65
C GLU A 457 3.72 -4.37 -9.21
N MET A 458 4.65 -5.04 -8.54
CA MET A 458 4.52 -5.46 -7.15
C MET A 458 4.34 -4.32 -6.17
N ALA A 459 4.79 -3.11 -6.51
CA ALA A 459 4.57 -1.92 -5.71
C ALA A 459 3.08 -1.73 -5.35
N GLY A 460 2.14 -2.20 -6.18
CA GLY A 460 0.73 -2.26 -5.82
C GLY A 460 0.13 -0.89 -5.46
N TYR A 461 0.58 0.17 -6.15
CA TYR A 461 0.24 1.58 -5.85
C TYR A 461 0.75 2.11 -4.50
N LEU A 462 1.71 1.42 -3.88
CA LEU A 462 2.40 1.84 -2.66
C LEU A 462 3.90 1.98 -2.92
N PRO A 463 4.45 3.21 -3.04
CA PRO A 463 5.88 3.44 -3.28
C PRO A 463 6.79 2.77 -2.25
N ARG A 464 6.36 2.70 -0.98
CA ARG A 464 7.11 2.02 0.07
C ARG A 464 7.30 0.52 -0.19
N SER A 465 6.32 -0.16 -0.79
CA SER A 465 6.45 -1.58 -1.15
C SER A 465 7.62 -1.79 -2.12
N LEU A 466 7.76 -0.92 -3.13
CA LEU A 466 8.91 -0.94 -4.04
C LEU A 466 10.24 -0.75 -3.30
N LEU A 467 10.31 0.24 -2.40
CA LEU A 467 11.54 0.49 -1.63
C LEU A 467 11.92 -0.71 -0.76
N VAL A 468 10.95 -1.41 -0.18
CA VAL A 468 11.22 -2.62 0.61
C VAL A 468 11.68 -3.78 -0.28
N ILE A 469 11.09 -3.98 -1.47
CA ILE A 469 11.57 -4.97 -2.44
C ILE A 469 13.05 -4.73 -2.77
N LEU A 470 13.40 -3.48 -3.10
CA LEU A 470 14.77 -3.10 -3.47
C LEU A 470 15.73 -3.28 -2.28
N LYS A 471 15.31 -2.86 -1.08
CA LYS A 471 16.06 -3.04 0.15
C LYS A 471 16.38 -4.50 0.41
N SER A 472 15.37 -5.37 0.44
CA SER A 472 15.55 -6.80 0.70
C SER A 472 16.34 -7.49 -0.39
N THR A 473 16.12 -7.14 -1.67
CA THR A 473 16.87 -7.69 -2.81
C THR A 473 18.38 -7.41 -2.71
N ILE A 474 18.76 -6.17 -2.42
CA ILE A 474 20.19 -5.80 -2.28
C ILE A 474 20.82 -6.49 -1.06
N ARG A 475 20.09 -6.59 0.06
CA ARG A 475 20.56 -7.31 1.25
C ARG A 475 20.80 -8.79 0.96
N TRP A 476 19.90 -9.44 0.23
CA TRP A 476 20.07 -10.83 -0.18
C TRP A 476 21.23 -11.02 -1.16
N ALA A 477 21.41 -10.10 -2.10
CA ALA A 477 22.56 -10.10 -3.00
C ALA A 477 23.87 -10.04 -2.22
N GLN A 478 23.99 -9.09 -1.28
CA GLN A 478 25.15 -8.96 -0.40
C GLN A 478 25.37 -10.20 0.48
N PHE A 479 24.29 -10.78 1.02
CA PHE A 479 24.35 -12.02 1.80
C PHE A 479 24.87 -13.21 0.99
N LEU A 480 24.50 -13.30 -0.30
CA LEU A 480 25.00 -14.31 -1.23
C LEU A 480 26.42 -14.01 -1.75
N GLY A 481 27.07 -12.95 -1.27
CA GLY A 481 28.42 -12.57 -1.67
C GLY A 481 28.49 -11.78 -2.99
N GLU A 482 27.35 -11.30 -3.50
CA GLU A 482 27.31 -10.44 -4.68
C GLU A 482 27.72 -9.00 -4.33
N SER A 483 28.15 -8.24 -5.32
CA SER A 483 28.50 -6.82 -5.20
C SER A 483 27.55 -5.95 -6.03
N PRO A 484 26.26 -5.84 -5.63
CA PRO A 484 25.18 -5.30 -6.45
C PRO A 484 25.35 -3.81 -6.81
N LEU A 485 26.02 -3.03 -5.98
CA LEU A 485 26.17 -1.58 -6.19
C LEU A 485 27.48 -1.23 -6.94
N MET A 486 28.31 -2.22 -7.28
CA MET A 486 29.43 -2.01 -8.19
C MET A 486 28.95 -1.99 -9.64
N SER A 487 29.41 -0.99 -10.40
CA SER A 487 28.97 -0.76 -11.77
C SER A 487 29.13 -2.00 -12.65
N GLY A 488 28.04 -2.42 -13.30
CA GLY A 488 28.03 -3.51 -14.30
C GLY A 488 27.68 -4.89 -13.76
N ASN A 489 27.53 -5.07 -12.45
CA ASN A 489 27.16 -6.37 -11.87
C ASN A 489 25.64 -6.48 -11.71
N PRO A 490 24.96 -7.34 -12.49
CA PRO A 490 23.55 -7.62 -12.28
C PRO A 490 23.33 -8.42 -10.98
N ILE A 491 22.19 -8.19 -10.33
CA ILE A 491 21.75 -8.99 -9.19
C ILE A 491 21.16 -10.30 -9.70
N SER A 492 21.59 -11.43 -9.13
CA SER A 492 21.11 -12.74 -9.57
C SER A 492 19.60 -12.91 -9.38
N VAL A 493 18.96 -13.69 -10.26
CA VAL A 493 17.53 -14.03 -10.14
C VAL A 493 17.23 -14.69 -8.78
N ARG A 494 18.20 -15.44 -8.23
CA ARG A 494 18.10 -16.04 -6.89
C ARG A 494 18.01 -14.96 -5.81
N ALA A 495 18.94 -14.00 -5.79
CA ALA A 495 18.93 -12.91 -4.83
C ALA A 495 17.65 -12.07 -4.91
N GLN A 496 17.22 -11.75 -6.15
CA GLN A 496 15.95 -11.06 -6.40
C GLN A 496 14.76 -11.83 -5.83
N THR A 497 14.67 -13.13 -6.12
CA THR A 497 13.55 -13.98 -5.68
C THR A 497 13.47 -14.11 -4.17
N GLU A 498 14.59 -14.32 -3.49
CA GLU A 498 14.60 -14.40 -2.01
C GLU A 498 14.29 -13.05 -1.38
N GLY A 499 14.85 -11.95 -1.91
CA GLY A 499 14.55 -10.60 -1.42
C GLY A 499 13.10 -10.19 -1.59
N VAL A 500 12.49 -10.55 -2.72
CA VAL A 500 11.08 -10.33 -2.99
C VAL A 500 10.18 -11.13 -2.03
N ARG A 501 10.52 -12.41 -1.74
CA ARG A 501 9.76 -13.24 -0.80
C ARG A 501 9.85 -12.72 0.63
N ASP A 502 11.04 -12.29 1.07
CA ASP A 502 11.25 -11.64 2.36
C ASP A 502 10.42 -10.34 2.47
N ALA A 503 10.44 -9.53 1.43
CA ALA A 503 9.64 -8.31 1.36
C ALA A 503 8.12 -8.59 1.41
N ALA A 504 7.65 -9.66 0.75
CA ALA A 504 6.25 -10.07 0.78
C ALA A 504 5.81 -10.53 2.18
N GLU A 505 6.66 -11.29 2.88
CA GLU A 505 6.40 -11.70 4.27
C GLU A 505 6.38 -10.51 5.21
N TRP A 506 7.31 -9.57 5.05
CA TRP A 506 7.30 -8.31 5.78
C TRP A 506 6.00 -7.53 5.55
N PHE A 507 5.55 -7.42 4.30
CA PHE A 507 4.35 -6.66 3.95
C PHE A 507 3.09 -7.24 4.60
N LEU A 508 2.92 -8.58 4.59
CA LEU A 508 1.79 -9.24 5.25
C LEU A 508 1.74 -8.90 6.75
N LYS A 509 2.89 -8.82 7.42
CA LYS A 509 3.00 -8.47 8.85
C LYS A 509 2.83 -6.98 9.13
N ASP A 510 3.32 -6.08 8.26
CA ASP A 510 3.25 -4.63 8.46
C ASP A 510 1.87 -4.05 8.14
N SER A 511 1.14 -4.66 7.20
CA SER A 511 -0.18 -4.18 6.74
C SER A 511 -1.33 -4.68 7.62
N ALA A 512 -1.23 -5.89 8.19
CA ALA A 512 -2.26 -6.41 9.09
C ALA A 512 -2.30 -5.64 10.42
N ARG A 513 -3.50 -5.26 10.87
CA ARG A 513 -3.70 -4.62 12.18
C ARG A 513 -3.45 -5.62 13.31
N SER A 514 -3.14 -5.11 14.50
CA SER A 514 -2.88 -5.92 15.69
C SER A 514 -4.13 -6.23 16.52
N ASP A 515 -5.32 -5.78 16.09
CA ASP A 515 -6.59 -6.08 16.73
C ASP A 515 -7.21 -7.38 16.19
N THR A 516 -8.36 -7.78 16.75
CA THR A 516 -9.03 -9.03 16.41
C THR A 516 -9.39 -9.12 14.94
N VAL A 517 -9.88 -8.01 14.35
CA VAL A 517 -10.21 -7.94 12.92
C VAL A 517 -8.94 -8.07 12.07
N GLY A 518 -7.86 -7.37 12.42
CA GLY A 518 -6.59 -7.49 11.70
C GLY A 518 -5.98 -8.90 11.75
N MET A 519 -6.11 -9.59 12.89
CA MET A 519 -5.72 -10.99 13.00
C MET A 519 -6.55 -11.89 12.07
N ALA A 520 -7.86 -11.67 12.02
CA ALA A 520 -8.76 -12.37 11.09
C ALA A 520 -8.40 -12.07 9.62
N SER A 521 -8.10 -10.81 9.28
CA SER A 521 -7.63 -10.41 7.94
C SER A 521 -6.37 -11.16 7.52
N ALA A 522 -5.38 -11.29 8.41
CA ALA A 522 -4.16 -12.05 8.13
C ALA A 522 -4.44 -13.56 7.88
N VAL A 523 -5.38 -14.15 8.62
CA VAL A 523 -5.82 -15.54 8.38
C VAL A 523 -6.55 -15.66 7.05
N ALA A 524 -7.48 -14.75 6.76
CA ALA A 524 -8.25 -14.74 5.52
C ALA A 524 -7.36 -14.61 4.29
N ILE A 525 -6.34 -13.75 4.33
CA ILE A 525 -5.37 -13.60 3.24
C ILE A 525 -4.53 -14.88 3.05
N ARG A 526 -4.14 -15.57 4.12
CA ARG A 526 -3.46 -16.87 4.00
C ARG A 526 -4.38 -17.93 3.39
N ARG A 527 -5.64 -18.00 3.81
CA ARG A 527 -6.65 -18.89 3.25
C ARG A 527 -6.90 -18.60 1.77
N LEU A 528 -7.09 -17.33 1.41
CA LEU A 528 -7.28 -16.89 0.03
C LEU A 528 -6.07 -17.20 -0.84
N GLY A 529 -4.86 -16.81 -0.43
CA GLY A 529 -3.64 -17.06 -1.18
C GLY A 529 -3.38 -18.56 -1.37
N GLY A 530 -3.60 -19.36 -0.32
CA GLY A 530 -3.55 -20.82 -0.39
C GLY A 530 -4.59 -21.41 -1.35
N TYR A 531 -5.82 -20.88 -1.36
CA TYR A 531 -6.87 -21.31 -2.28
C TYR A 531 -6.53 -20.97 -3.74
N LEU A 532 -6.13 -19.73 -4.04
CA LEU A 532 -5.71 -19.30 -5.37
C LEU A 532 -4.52 -20.14 -5.87
N ARG A 533 -3.55 -20.41 -4.99
CA ARG A 533 -2.41 -21.28 -5.30
C ARG A 533 -2.89 -22.69 -5.67
N ARG A 534 -3.75 -23.32 -4.87
CA ARG A 534 -4.28 -24.66 -5.19
C ARG A 534 -5.02 -24.68 -6.52
N MET A 535 -5.73 -23.61 -6.90
CA MET A 535 -6.33 -23.50 -8.23
C MET A 535 -5.28 -23.40 -9.35
N ARG A 536 -4.26 -22.55 -9.19
CA ARG A 536 -3.17 -22.37 -10.17
C ARG A 536 -2.41 -23.67 -10.47
N TYR A 537 -2.18 -24.48 -9.44
CA TYR A 537 -1.42 -25.72 -9.50
C TYR A 537 -2.29 -26.98 -9.68
N SER A 538 -3.57 -26.82 -10.01
CA SER A 538 -4.42 -27.95 -10.38
C SER A 538 -4.11 -28.47 -11.79
N ASP A 539 -4.53 -29.69 -12.09
CA ASP A 539 -4.41 -30.29 -13.44
C ASP A 539 -5.12 -29.44 -14.51
N LYS A 540 -6.24 -28.82 -14.13
CA LYS A 540 -7.02 -27.93 -14.98
C LYS A 540 -7.35 -26.61 -14.26
N PRO A 541 -6.41 -25.64 -14.25
CA PRO A 541 -6.67 -24.32 -13.71
C PRO A 541 -7.86 -23.66 -14.43
N VAL A 542 -8.77 -23.06 -13.66
CA VAL A 542 -10.00 -22.44 -14.20
C VAL A 542 -9.69 -21.12 -14.90
N GLU A 543 -8.74 -20.36 -14.36
CA GLU A 543 -8.37 -19.02 -14.80
C GLU A 543 -6.86 -18.92 -14.97
N VAL A 544 -6.44 -18.17 -16.00
CA VAL A 544 -5.03 -17.89 -16.27
C VAL A 544 -4.52 -16.74 -15.41
N ASP A 545 -3.28 -16.83 -14.95
CA ASP A 545 -2.64 -15.82 -14.09
C ASP A 545 -3.56 -15.37 -12.94
N CYS A 546 -4.15 -16.34 -12.24
CA CYS A 546 -5.23 -16.09 -11.28
C CYS A 546 -4.70 -15.51 -9.95
N ALA A 547 -4.63 -14.19 -9.87
CA ALA A 547 -4.38 -13.44 -8.63
C ALA A 547 -5.57 -12.55 -8.21
N ALA A 548 -6.71 -12.66 -8.90
CA ALA A 548 -7.89 -11.87 -8.69
C ALA A 548 -9.13 -12.75 -8.56
N PHE A 549 -10.15 -12.25 -7.85
CA PHE A 549 -11.43 -12.90 -7.71
C PHE A 549 -12.60 -11.93 -7.83
N SER A 550 -13.79 -12.49 -8.07
CA SER A 550 -15.05 -11.77 -8.07
C SER A 550 -16.11 -12.52 -7.27
N THR A 551 -17.00 -11.77 -6.63
CA THR A 551 -18.04 -12.34 -5.75
C THR A 551 -19.25 -11.43 -5.62
N ASP A 552 -20.39 -12.02 -5.26
CA ASP A 552 -21.58 -11.29 -4.82
C ASP A 552 -21.53 -11.08 -3.30
N ARG A 553 -21.40 -9.83 -2.88
CA ARG A 553 -21.30 -9.45 -1.46
C ARG A 553 -22.57 -9.77 -0.65
N ARG A 554 -23.74 -9.89 -1.29
CA ARG A 554 -25.02 -10.11 -0.59
C ARG A 554 -25.13 -11.46 0.10
N GLY A 555 -24.32 -12.44 -0.31
CA GLY A 555 -24.29 -13.77 0.29
C GLY A 555 -23.27 -13.94 1.42
N LEU A 556 -22.54 -12.89 1.78
CA LEU A 556 -21.51 -12.93 2.81
C LEU A 556 -22.09 -12.66 4.20
N SER A 557 -21.52 -13.30 5.22
CA SER A 557 -21.83 -12.97 6.62
C SER A 557 -21.33 -11.56 6.96
N VAL A 558 -21.87 -10.96 8.01
CA VAL A 558 -21.44 -9.62 8.47
C VAL A 558 -19.96 -9.64 8.83
N GLN A 559 -19.52 -10.69 9.54
CA GLN A 559 -18.13 -10.88 9.94
C GLN A 559 -17.21 -11.05 8.72
N ALA A 560 -17.62 -11.82 7.72
CA ALA A 560 -16.85 -11.97 6.48
C ALA A 560 -16.74 -10.65 5.71
N LEU A 561 -17.79 -9.82 5.69
CA LEU A 561 -17.77 -8.50 5.08
C LEU A 561 -16.81 -7.56 5.81
N ASP A 562 -16.86 -7.53 7.15
CA ASP A 562 -15.98 -6.70 7.97
C ASP A 562 -14.49 -7.04 7.73
N VAL A 563 -14.16 -8.33 7.67
CA VAL A 563 -12.79 -8.79 7.38
C VAL A 563 -12.39 -8.49 5.93
N LEU A 564 -13.30 -8.66 4.96
CA LEU A 564 -13.05 -8.34 3.56
C LEU A 564 -12.77 -6.83 3.38
N ASP A 565 -13.58 -5.97 3.99
CA ASP A 565 -13.43 -4.52 3.93
C ASP A 565 -12.16 -4.07 4.68
N ASP A 566 -11.81 -4.70 5.81
CA ASP A 566 -10.54 -4.45 6.49
C ASP A 566 -9.34 -4.83 5.61
N CYS A 567 -9.40 -5.96 4.90
CA CYS A 567 -8.36 -6.35 3.94
C CYS A 567 -8.20 -5.34 2.80
N VAL A 568 -9.28 -4.70 2.34
CA VAL A 568 -9.21 -3.63 1.32
C VAL A 568 -8.63 -2.36 1.93
N SER A 569 -9.11 -1.93 3.10
CA SER A 569 -8.67 -0.71 3.77
C SER A 569 -7.18 -0.72 4.15
N THR A 570 -6.67 -1.88 4.55
CA THR A 570 -5.25 -2.11 4.89
C THR A 570 -4.37 -2.36 3.65
N GLY A 571 -4.96 -2.43 2.45
CA GLY A 571 -4.25 -2.66 1.19
C GLY A 571 -3.77 -4.10 1.00
N LEU A 572 -4.24 -5.07 1.80
CA LEU A 572 -3.99 -6.50 1.57
C LEU A 572 -4.71 -6.99 0.30
N LEU A 573 -5.88 -6.40 0.00
CA LEU A 573 -6.61 -6.54 -1.25
C LEU A 573 -6.73 -5.18 -1.95
N LEU A 574 -6.71 -5.21 -3.28
CA LEU A 574 -7.02 -4.06 -4.12
C LEU A 574 -8.40 -4.26 -4.72
N GLU A 575 -9.34 -3.33 -4.46
CA GLU A 575 -10.62 -3.32 -5.18
C GLU A 575 -10.38 -2.84 -6.61
N ILE A 576 -10.93 -3.58 -7.58
CA ILE A 576 -10.85 -3.23 -8.99
C ILE A 576 -12.11 -2.42 -9.35
N PRO A 577 -11.97 -1.16 -9.79
CA PRO A 577 -13.12 -0.34 -10.15
C PRO A 577 -13.96 -0.97 -11.25
N ARG A 578 -15.27 -0.74 -11.20
CA ARG A 578 -16.27 -1.30 -12.13
C ARG A 578 -16.31 -2.82 -12.05
N GLY A 579 -17.04 -3.31 -11.04
CA GLY A 579 -17.45 -4.71 -10.92
C GLY A 579 -18.15 -5.24 -12.18
N GLN A 580 -18.71 -6.44 -12.11
CA GLN A 580 -19.33 -7.07 -13.28
C GLN A 580 -20.70 -7.63 -12.93
N ILE A 581 -21.67 -7.38 -13.81
CA ILE A 581 -22.94 -8.09 -13.74
C ILE A 581 -22.72 -9.50 -14.26
N ASP A 582 -23.01 -10.49 -13.42
CA ASP A 582 -22.93 -11.89 -13.81
C ASP A 582 -24.00 -12.19 -14.87
N ARG A 583 -23.59 -12.79 -15.98
CA ARG A 583 -24.48 -13.06 -17.12
C ARG A 583 -25.57 -14.08 -16.80
N ASN A 584 -25.31 -14.98 -15.85
CA ASN A 584 -26.22 -16.07 -15.54
C ASN A 584 -27.18 -15.71 -14.40
N SER A 585 -26.70 -15.05 -13.34
CA SER A 585 -27.52 -14.70 -12.18
C SER A 585 -28.07 -13.27 -12.19
N GLY A 586 -27.53 -12.37 -13.02
CA GLY A 586 -27.84 -10.93 -12.98
C GLY A 586 -27.30 -10.21 -11.74
N ALA A 587 -26.56 -10.90 -10.87
CA ALA A 587 -25.98 -10.33 -9.67
C ALA A 587 -24.80 -9.39 -10.00
N PHE A 588 -24.67 -8.28 -9.27
CA PHE A 588 -23.49 -7.44 -9.36
C PHE A 588 -22.36 -8.04 -8.53
N HIS A 589 -21.27 -8.43 -9.19
CA HIS A 589 -20.08 -8.97 -8.56
C HIS A 589 -19.02 -7.89 -8.40
N HIS A 590 -18.56 -7.71 -7.17
CA HIS A 590 -17.37 -6.93 -6.87
C HIS A 590 -16.12 -7.71 -7.29
N LYS A 591 -15.06 -6.99 -7.66
CA LYS A 591 -13.79 -7.56 -8.13
C LYS A 591 -12.66 -7.11 -7.23
N TYR A 592 -11.84 -8.07 -6.83
CA TYR A 592 -10.71 -7.85 -5.93
C TYR A 592 -9.47 -8.52 -6.50
N GLN A 593 -8.30 -7.94 -6.25
CA GLN A 593 -7.01 -8.57 -6.48
C GLN A 593 -6.29 -8.74 -5.16
N LEU A 594 -5.64 -9.89 -4.96
CA LEU A 594 -4.60 -9.99 -3.95
C LEU A 594 -3.52 -8.94 -4.25
N ASN A 595 -3.08 -8.18 -3.24
CA ASN A 595 -2.03 -7.17 -3.49
C ASN A 595 -0.82 -7.84 -4.19
N PRO A 596 -0.33 -7.33 -5.34
CA PRO A 596 0.82 -7.87 -6.05
C PRO A 596 2.05 -8.11 -5.17
N MET A 597 2.21 -7.33 -4.09
CA MET A 597 3.27 -7.49 -3.09
C MET A 597 3.22 -8.85 -2.36
N LEU A 598 2.02 -9.43 -2.21
CA LEU A 598 1.80 -10.70 -1.52
C LEU A 598 1.91 -11.92 -2.45
N ALA A 599 1.86 -11.73 -3.77
CA ALA A 599 1.85 -12.83 -4.72
C ALA A 599 3.04 -13.82 -4.55
N PRO A 600 4.29 -13.36 -4.31
CA PRO A 600 5.43 -14.26 -4.09
C PRO A 600 5.35 -15.12 -2.84
N HIS A 601 4.59 -14.68 -1.82
CA HIS A 601 4.37 -15.48 -0.62
C HIS A 601 3.58 -16.77 -0.91
N PHE A 602 2.76 -16.76 -1.97
CA PHE A 602 1.88 -17.86 -2.35
C PHE A 602 2.24 -18.52 -3.69
N ASP A 603 3.42 -18.22 -4.25
CA ASP A 603 3.79 -18.63 -5.62
C ASP A 603 2.71 -18.24 -6.66
N LEU A 604 2.13 -17.05 -6.53
CA LEU A 604 1.11 -16.49 -7.43
C LEU A 604 1.71 -15.47 -8.41
N PRO A 605 1.08 -15.22 -9.57
CA PRO A 605 1.52 -14.18 -10.49
C PRO A 605 1.31 -12.78 -9.89
N THR A 606 2.20 -11.84 -10.23
CA THR A 606 2.13 -10.43 -9.79
C THR A 606 1.11 -9.63 -10.59
N SER A 607 0.94 -10.00 -11.86
CA SER A 607 -0.06 -9.47 -12.76
C SER A 607 -1.35 -10.29 -12.66
N ARG A 608 -2.45 -9.72 -13.18
CA ARG A 608 -3.73 -10.41 -13.31
C ARG A 608 -4.14 -10.47 -14.77
N ARG A 609 -4.62 -11.64 -15.22
CA ARG A 609 -5.30 -11.81 -16.51
C ARG A 609 -6.69 -12.38 -16.34
N GLY A 610 -6.82 -13.47 -15.60
CA GLY A 610 -8.08 -14.09 -15.20
C GLY A 610 -8.62 -13.54 -13.87
N VAL A 611 -9.92 -13.72 -13.64
CA VAL A 611 -10.61 -13.33 -12.40
C VAL A 611 -11.47 -14.49 -11.95
N ALA A 612 -11.05 -15.20 -10.90
CA ALA A 612 -11.80 -16.35 -10.38
C ALA A 612 -13.17 -15.92 -9.85
N LYS A 613 -14.25 -16.53 -10.34
CA LYS A 613 -15.56 -16.40 -9.72
C LYS A 613 -15.60 -17.29 -8.48
N ILE A 614 -15.67 -16.68 -7.30
CA ILE A 614 -15.72 -17.38 -6.02
C ILE A 614 -17.12 -17.22 -5.43
N ALA A 615 -17.76 -18.36 -5.13
CA ALA A 615 -19.09 -18.38 -4.56
C ALA A 615 -19.09 -17.84 -3.12
N ALA A 616 -20.23 -17.31 -2.67
CA ALA A 616 -20.36 -16.80 -1.31
C ALA A 616 -20.04 -17.85 -0.23
N ARG A 617 -20.40 -19.11 -0.46
CA ARG A 617 -20.06 -20.24 0.43
C ARG A 617 -18.54 -20.40 0.60
N GLU A 618 -17.79 -20.29 -0.49
CA GLU A 618 -16.32 -20.39 -0.49
C GLU A 618 -15.69 -19.15 0.17
N LEU A 619 -16.22 -17.96 -0.09
CA LEU A 619 -15.70 -16.75 0.53
C LEU A 619 -16.00 -16.66 2.02
N ASN A 620 -17.17 -17.08 2.50
CA ASN A 620 -17.42 -17.17 3.93
C ASN A 620 -16.42 -18.13 4.60
N ALA A 621 -16.08 -19.26 3.98
CA ALA A 621 -15.04 -20.14 4.52
C ALA A 621 -13.65 -19.49 4.58
N ILE A 622 -13.37 -18.51 3.72
CA ILE A 622 -12.10 -17.78 3.70
C ILE A 622 -12.09 -16.62 4.70
N PHE A 623 -13.16 -15.81 4.74
CA PHE A 623 -13.19 -14.50 5.43
C PHE A 623 -13.96 -14.51 6.74
N ASP A 624 -14.83 -15.48 6.99
CA ASP A 624 -15.57 -15.57 8.24
C ASP A 624 -14.68 -16.15 9.36
N PRO A 625 -14.36 -15.37 10.42
CA PRO A 625 -13.55 -15.84 11.52
C PRO A 625 -14.19 -16.97 12.34
N ASP A 626 -15.51 -17.17 12.23
CA ASP A 626 -16.22 -18.25 12.93
C ASP A 626 -16.06 -19.61 12.23
N VAL A 627 -15.50 -19.62 11.00
CA VAL A 627 -15.18 -20.87 10.29
C VAL A 627 -13.79 -21.36 10.69
N ASP A 628 -13.75 -22.55 11.31
CA ASP A 628 -12.52 -23.22 11.69
C ASP A 628 -11.72 -23.75 10.48
N ASP A 629 -10.47 -24.15 10.73
CA ASP A 629 -9.57 -24.63 9.67
C ASP A 629 -10.07 -25.93 9.03
N GLU A 630 -10.74 -26.80 9.79
CA GLU A 630 -11.32 -28.04 9.26
C GLU A 630 -12.47 -27.77 8.29
N GLY A 631 -13.35 -26.81 8.62
CA GLY A 631 -14.46 -26.37 7.78
C GLY A 631 -13.95 -25.76 6.48
N PHE A 632 -12.93 -24.90 6.56
CA PHE A 632 -12.24 -24.36 5.39
C PHE A 632 -11.62 -25.46 4.53
N ASP A 633 -10.79 -26.34 5.10
CA ASP A 633 -10.07 -27.37 4.35
C ASP A 633 -11.00 -28.41 3.72
N ARG A 634 -12.13 -28.73 4.35
CA ARG A 634 -13.14 -29.61 3.75
C ARG A 634 -13.70 -29.00 2.47
N LEU A 635 -14.16 -27.75 2.54
CA LEU A 635 -14.80 -27.07 1.43
C LEU A 635 -13.83 -26.82 0.27
N ILE A 636 -12.60 -26.42 0.58
CA ILE A 636 -11.58 -26.23 -0.46
C ILE A 636 -11.17 -27.55 -1.09
N ARG A 637 -11.07 -28.65 -0.33
CA ARG A 637 -10.79 -29.98 -0.91
C ARG A 637 -11.87 -30.42 -1.89
N GLU A 638 -13.15 -30.27 -1.52
CA GLU A 638 -14.29 -30.56 -2.41
C GLU A 638 -14.16 -29.77 -3.72
N ARG A 639 -13.87 -28.48 -3.62
CA ARG A 639 -13.76 -27.60 -4.80
C ARG A 639 -12.57 -27.94 -5.68
N ILE A 640 -11.39 -28.12 -5.09
CA ILE A 640 -10.14 -28.43 -5.79
C ILE A 640 -10.18 -29.83 -6.41
N ALA A 641 -10.91 -30.79 -5.83
CA ALA A 641 -11.10 -32.11 -6.43
C ALA A 641 -11.76 -32.05 -7.82
N THR A 642 -12.63 -31.06 -8.09
CA THR A 642 -13.25 -30.86 -9.41
C THR A 642 -12.26 -30.39 -10.49
N LEU A 643 -11.09 -29.89 -10.08
CA LEU A 643 -10.06 -29.33 -10.96
C LEU A 643 -8.91 -30.31 -11.22
N ASN A 644 -8.92 -31.47 -10.57
CA ASN A 644 -7.87 -32.48 -10.70
C ASN A 644 -8.43 -33.77 -11.29
N ALA A 645 -7.62 -34.43 -12.12
CA ALA A 645 -7.97 -35.71 -12.70
C ALA A 645 -8.05 -36.76 -11.58
N PRO A 646 -9.00 -37.73 -11.63
CA PRO A 646 -9.81 -38.12 -12.79
C PRO A 646 -11.16 -37.37 -12.96
N PHE A 647 -11.33 -36.18 -12.37
CA PHE A 647 -12.49 -35.29 -12.56
C PHE A 647 -13.88 -35.88 -12.19
N VAL A 648 -13.92 -36.81 -11.23
CA VAL A 648 -15.09 -37.64 -10.84
C VAL A 648 -16.37 -36.82 -10.60
N ALA A 649 -16.27 -35.63 -10.00
CA ALA A 649 -17.43 -34.80 -9.65
C ALA A 649 -18.13 -34.13 -10.84
N THR A 650 -17.53 -34.12 -12.03
CA THR A 650 -18.10 -33.47 -13.23
C THR A 650 -19.03 -34.39 -14.03
N MET A 651 -18.98 -35.71 -13.78
CA MET A 651 -19.77 -36.70 -14.54
C MET A 651 -21.18 -36.93 -13.96
N GLU A 652 -21.40 -36.75 -12.66
CA GLU A 652 -22.73 -36.95 -12.03
C GLU A 652 -23.74 -35.83 -12.38
N GLY A 653 -23.29 -34.68 -12.88
CA GLY A 653 -24.16 -33.54 -13.20
C GLY A 653 -24.88 -33.60 -14.55
N GLN A 654 -24.61 -34.61 -15.38
CA GLN A 654 -25.27 -34.79 -16.69
C GLN A 654 -26.32 -35.91 -16.72
N ASP A 655 -26.40 -36.75 -15.69
CA ASP A 655 -27.33 -37.90 -15.64
C ASP A 655 -28.72 -37.55 -15.06
N VAL A 656 -29.11 -36.28 -14.94
CA VAL A 656 -30.43 -35.86 -14.40
C VAL A 656 -31.30 -35.11 -15.42
N LEU A 657 -31.08 -35.28 -16.73
CA LEU A 657 -31.92 -34.65 -17.76
C LEU A 657 -32.54 -35.60 -18.78
N PHE A 658 -32.37 -36.91 -18.61
CA PHE A 658 -33.14 -37.91 -19.36
C PHE A 658 -33.50 -39.09 -18.46
N ASP A 659 -34.54 -38.91 -17.66
CA ASP A 659 -35.54 -39.94 -17.40
C ASP A 659 -36.94 -39.29 -17.44
#